data_AF-A0A1H7ZEC7-F1
#
_entry.id   AF-A0A1H7ZEC7-F1
#
_cell.length_a   1.000
_cell.length_b   1.000
_cell.length_c   1.000
_cell.angle_alpha   90.00
_cell.angle_beta   90.00
_cell.angle_gamma   90.00
#
_symmetry.space_group_name_H-M   'P 1'
#
loop_
_entity.id
_entity.type
_entity.pdbx_description
1 polymer ?
#
loop_
_entity_poly.entity_id
_entity_poly.type
_entity_poly.pdbx_seq_one_letter_code
_entity_poly.pdbx_strand_id
1 'polypeptide(L)'
;IRGFRIELGEIEAQLLAQPGVREAVVVAQQQAAGGARLVAYVSGTQAVDVAELKRRLLQALPEHMVPGVIVVLEALPLNANGKVDRKALPVPERAGADAYEAPADDIERALAGIWAEVLGVERVGRGDNFFELGGHSLLAIQLLEQVRRLGWSAEVRTLFRKPRLADFALAVAEARDSVRLEVDVPANGIPEDCTALSPEMITLVKLDAAQVARLEAAVPGGAANIQDVYPLAPLQEGILFHHLLQSQGDAYITPCLLSFDTEARLVRFVESFNQVIARHDILRTAVHWEQLEEPVQVVQRHAELRLQWLHEIEDEGAAHGSVAERLDARVDPGRYRIDVRQAPMIRAVAAHDAEGARWLLQLPCHHLVMDHTTVELIIDEIALIQQGRHGELPAPMPFRRYVAQARLGVSRAEHDDFFRRMLADVEEPTAPFNMLDVQGDGTGVEEVRLVLPDALSAQLRREAQRQSVGTAALFHLAWALVLARTTGRDDVVFGTVLFGRMQGGEGVERALGMFINTLPLRIRIGGQGVAECLRQTHALLTDLVHHEHASLSQAQKCSGLAGGVPLFSALLNYRYTPKAAPGAEAPSGWDGIEVIGGEERTNYPFSMAVDDQGTGFELAAQVARGIGAQCFCDWMHAALRGLADALAQQPGRRVMSIDLLADGERLRLQALGNNTSRHADAPPVHRLIEQQVRARPDVIALVCGSESLSYAQLNERANRLAHRLIASGVTPESKVGIAVSRDADMVAGVLAVLKSGAAYVPLDPEYPQDRLAYMVEDSGLSLLLTQSHLHDRLPDVPMLALDRLDLSGEPAHDPEVPLHAQHLAYVIYTSGSTGKPKGVMVRHEALSHFIRSM
;
A
#
# COMPACT_ATOMS: atom_id res chain seq x y z
N ILE A 1 -2.72 -8.50 37.29
CA ILE A 1 -3.18 -7.14 36.91
C ILE A 1 -3.45 -7.18 35.41
N ARG A 2 -4.67 -6.83 34.95
CA ARG A 2 -5.03 -6.87 33.51
C ARG A 2 -4.69 -8.20 32.78
N GLY A 3 -4.88 -9.34 33.45
CA GLY A 3 -4.55 -10.68 32.89
C GLY A 3 -3.09 -11.14 33.06
N PHE A 4 -2.17 -10.26 33.50
CA PHE A 4 -0.75 -10.59 33.69
C PHE A 4 -0.40 -10.89 35.15
N ARG A 5 0.49 -11.88 35.36
CA ARG A 5 1.18 -12.11 36.65
C ARG A 5 2.35 -11.12 36.73
N ILE A 6 2.35 -10.26 37.75
CA ILE A 6 3.31 -9.16 37.91
C ILE A 6 4.02 -9.31 39.26
N GLU A 7 5.34 -9.17 39.26
CA GLU A 7 6.16 -9.13 40.47
C GLU A 7 6.31 -7.67 40.94
N LEU A 8 5.64 -7.33 42.04
CA LEU A 8 5.58 -5.93 42.52
C LEU A 8 6.96 -5.36 42.88
N GLY A 9 7.88 -6.22 43.31
CA GLY A 9 9.25 -5.83 43.67
C GLY A 9 10.07 -5.29 42.49
N GLU A 10 9.76 -5.67 41.26
CA GLU A 10 10.41 -5.14 40.05
C GLU A 10 10.05 -3.67 39.84
N ILE A 11 8.77 -3.33 40.05
CA ILE A 11 8.26 -1.97 39.94
C ILE A 11 8.82 -1.11 41.09
N GLU A 12 8.89 -1.66 42.31
CA GLU A 12 9.51 -1.00 43.47
C GLU A 12 11.00 -0.68 43.21
N ALA A 13 11.76 -1.60 42.62
CA ALA A 13 13.16 -1.37 42.27
C ALA A 13 13.33 -0.26 41.23
N GLN A 14 12.47 -0.23 40.20
CA GLN A 14 12.50 0.82 39.17
C GLN A 14 12.11 2.19 39.72
N LEU A 15 11.19 2.24 40.68
CA LEU A 15 10.82 3.47 41.39
C LEU A 15 11.98 3.99 42.26
N LEU A 16 12.66 3.10 43.00
CA LEU A 16 13.82 3.46 43.83
C LEU A 16 15.04 3.91 43.01
N ALA A 17 15.15 3.48 41.76
CA ALA A 17 16.21 3.92 40.85
C ALA A 17 16.02 5.36 40.33
N GLN A 18 14.86 5.98 40.56
CA GLN A 18 14.56 7.31 40.05
C GLN A 18 15.15 8.42 40.93
N PRO A 19 15.78 9.46 40.34
CA PRO A 19 16.28 10.60 41.08
C PRO A 19 15.20 11.25 41.95
N GLY A 20 15.47 11.39 43.25
CA GLY A 20 14.57 12.05 44.21
C GLY A 20 13.63 11.10 44.97
N VAL A 21 13.54 9.82 44.62
CA VAL A 21 12.77 8.80 45.36
C VAL A 21 13.68 8.14 46.42
N ARG A 22 13.26 8.16 47.68
CA ARG A 22 13.97 7.59 48.84
C ARG A 22 13.42 6.22 49.23
N GLU A 23 12.09 6.08 49.24
CA GLU A 23 11.40 4.84 49.59
C GLU A 23 10.28 4.61 48.57
N ALA A 24 10.02 3.35 48.21
CA ALA A 24 8.92 2.99 47.33
C ALA A 24 8.29 1.67 47.79
N VAL A 25 6.96 1.60 47.76
CA VAL A 25 6.22 0.34 47.93
C VAL A 25 5.08 0.31 46.91
N VAL A 26 4.87 -0.84 46.29
CA VAL A 26 3.80 -1.05 45.32
C VAL A 26 2.83 -2.08 45.87
N VAL A 27 1.53 -1.77 45.77
CA VAL A 27 0.46 -2.67 46.19
C VAL A 27 -0.52 -2.89 45.04
N ALA A 28 -1.00 -4.12 44.93
CA ALA A 28 -2.16 -4.44 44.11
C ALA A 28 -3.42 -4.19 44.94
N GLN A 29 -4.21 -3.20 44.55
CA GLN A 29 -5.47 -2.87 45.20
C GLN A 29 -6.64 -3.42 44.39
N GLN A 30 -7.48 -4.23 45.02
CA GLN A 30 -8.71 -4.75 44.41
C GLN A 30 -9.74 -3.63 44.23
N GLN A 31 -10.38 -3.56 43.07
CA GLN A 31 -11.43 -2.58 42.77
C GLN A 31 -12.83 -3.18 42.98
N ALA A 32 -13.80 -2.36 43.38
CA ALA A 32 -15.18 -2.80 43.65
C ALA A 32 -15.92 -3.36 42.42
N ALA A 33 -15.52 -2.97 41.20
CA ALA A 33 -16.10 -3.42 39.93
C ALA A 33 -15.44 -4.71 39.36
N GLY A 34 -14.56 -5.36 40.12
CA GLY A 34 -13.75 -6.49 39.64
C GLY A 34 -12.46 -6.01 38.95
N GLY A 35 -11.35 -6.69 39.21
CA GLY A 35 -10.01 -6.30 38.75
C GLY A 35 -9.12 -5.73 39.86
N ALA A 36 -7.81 -5.70 39.59
CA ALA A 36 -6.79 -5.22 40.51
C ALA A 36 -5.96 -4.13 39.81
N ARG A 37 -5.73 -3.00 40.49
CA ARG A 37 -4.89 -1.89 40.01
C ARG A 37 -3.59 -1.81 40.79
N LEU A 38 -2.53 -1.34 40.14
CA LEU A 38 -1.25 -1.05 40.79
C LEU A 38 -1.27 0.37 41.38
N VAL A 39 -0.92 0.47 42.66
CA VAL A 39 -0.73 1.74 43.38
C VAL A 39 0.67 1.77 43.94
N ALA A 40 1.45 2.80 43.62
CA ALA A 40 2.76 3.04 44.21
C ALA A 40 2.68 4.13 45.27
N TYR A 41 3.34 3.92 46.40
CA TYR A 41 3.57 4.94 47.41
C TYR A 41 5.06 5.21 47.44
N VAL A 42 5.42 6.47 47.24
CA VAL A 42 6.82 6.91 47.21
C VAL A 42 7.04 8.00 48.25
N SER A 43 8.20 7.99 48.89
CA SER A 43 8.69 9.13 49.66
C SER A 43 9.97 9.64 49.00
N GLY A 44 10.21 10.95 49.05
CA GLY A 44 11.36 11.58 48.41
C GLY A 44 12.18 12.42 49.37
N THR A 45 13.43 12.73 48.98
CA THR A 45 14.26 13.74 49.66
C THR A 45 13.98 15.16 49.16
N GLN A 46 13.26 15.29 48.04
CA GLN A 46 12.81 16.53 47.40
C GLN A 46 11.38 16.32 46.86
N ALA A 47 10.73 17.38 46.36
CA ALA A 47 9.40 17.28 45.74
C ALA A 47 9.44 16.32 44.54
N VAL A 48 8.68 15.22 44.62
CA VAL A 48 8.60 14.20 43.57
C VAL A 48 7.55 14.61 42.55
N ASP A 49 7.95 14.85 41.31
CA ASP A 49 7.03 15.08 40.19
C ASP A 49 6.48 13.74 39.69
N VAL A 50 5.20 13.48 39.96
CA VAL A 50 4.50 12.24 39.60
C VAL A 50 4.37 12.06 38.09
N ALA A 51 4.20 13.14 37.32
CA ALA A 51 4.03 13.06 35.87
C ALA A 51 5.36 12.66 35.20
N GLU A 52 6.45 13.30 35.63
CA GLU A 52 7.79 12.95 35.17
C GLU A 52 8.20 11.54 35.60
N LEU A 53 7.84 11.13 36.82
CA LEU A 53 8.09 9.77 37.32
C LEU A 53 7.36 8.71 36.48
N LYS A 54 6.08 8.92 36.17
CA LYS A 54 5.31 8.04 35.27
C LYS A 54 5.92 7.96 33.87
N ARG A 55 6.34 9.11 33.31
CA ARG A 55 7.00 9.17 31.99
C ARG A 55 8.27 8.32 31.95
N ARG A 56 9.09 8.37 33.00
CA ARG A 56 10.33 7.57 33.11
C ARG A 56 10.06 6.09 33.33
N LEU A 57 9.05 5.73 34.13
CA LEU A 57 8.64 4.33 34.29
C LEU A 57 8.14 3.73 32.97
N LEU A 58 7.41 4.49 32.16
CA LEU A 58 6.97 4.06 30.82
C LEU A 58 8.12 3.82 29.84
N GLN A 59 9.32 4.35 30.10
CA GLN A 59 10.51 4.08 29.30
C GLN A 59 11.21 2.77 29.73
N ALA A 60 11.02 2.33 30.97
CA ALA A 60 11.72 1.19 31.57
C ALA A 60 10.83 -0.04 31.78
N LEU A 61 9.50 0.14 31.85
CA LEU A 61 8.52 -0.90 32.14
C LEU A 61 7.41 -0.93 31.10
N PRO A 62 6.85 -2.12 30.78
CA PRO A 62 5.61 -2.24 30.02
C PRO A 62 4.46 -1.47 30.68
N GLU A 63 3.54 -0.92 29.86
CA GLU A 63 2.45 -0.05 30.35
C GLU A 63 1.60 -0.69 31.47
N HIS A 64 1.34 -2.00 31.39
CA HIS A 64 0.56 -2.73 32.39
C HIS A 64 1.29 -2.89 33.75
N MET A 65 2.61 -2.66 33.81
CA MET A 65 3.42 -2.65 35.03
C MET A 65 3.59 -1.25 35.63
N VAL A 66 3.25 -0.18 34.89
CA VAL A 66 3.33 1.18 35.41
C VAL A 66 2.16 1.45 36.37
N PRO A 67 2.41 1.89 37.62
CA PRO A 67 1.35 2.16 38.58
C PRO A 67 0.35 3.21 38.08
N GLY A 68 -0.94 2.85 38.08
CA GLY A 68 -2.01 3.76 37.65
C GLY A 68 -2.13 4.98 38.58
N VAL A 69 -1.77 4.82 39.85
CA VAL A 69 -1.73 5.89 40.85
C VAL A 69 -0.39 5.86 41.57
N ILE A 70 0.23 7.04 41.73
CA ILE A 70 1.43 7.23 42.55
C ILE A 70 1.08 8.25 43.63
N VAL A 71 1.22 7.86 44.89
CA VAL A 71 0.98 8.71 46.06
C VAL A 71 2.32 9.11 46.66
N VAL A 72 2.57 10.42 46.78
CA VAL A 72 3.79 10.94 47.42
C VAL A 72 3.51 11.18 48.90
N LEU A 73 4.29 10.55 49.77
CA LEU A 73 4.21 10.69 51.23
C LEU A 73 5.52 11.29 51.78
N GLU A 74 5.46 11.99 52.90
CA GLU A 74 6.67 12.49 53.58
C GLU A 74 7.57 11.33 54.08
N ALA A 75 6.95 10.23 54.53
CA ALA A 75 7.60 8.97 54.86
C ALA A 75 6.59 7.82 54.76
N LEU A 76 7.07 6.60 54.44
CA LEU A 76 6.20 5.42 54.48
C LEU A 76 5.92 5.02 55.94
N PRO A 77 4.67 4.65 56.30
CA PRO A 77 4.35 4.19 57.64
C PRO A 77 5.06 2.87 57.93
N LEU A 78 5.70 2.76 59.10
CA LEU A 78 6.44 1.57 59.53
C LEU A 78 5.72 0.87 60.69
N ASN A 79 5.77 -0.46 60.73
CA ASN A 79 5.31 -1.25 61.86
C ASN A 79 6.37 -1.32 62.98
N ALA A 80 6.03 -1.92 64.12
CA ALA A 80 6.91 -2.06 65.29
C ALA A 80 8.25 -2.80 65.01
N ASN A 81 8.36 -3.50 63.87
CA ASN A 81 9.57 -4.21 63.43
C ASN A 81 10.38 -3.44 62.37
N GLY A 82 10.04 -2.16 62.10
CA GLY A 82 10.75 -1.32 61.13
C GLY A 82 10.47 -1.66 59.66
N LYS A 83 9.44 -2.46 59.35
CA LYS A 83 9.00 -2.74 57.97
C LYS A 83 7.81 -1.87 57.59
N VAL A 84 7.65 -1.55 56.30
CA VAL A 84 6.51 -0.78 55.79
C VAL A 84 5.19 -1.46 56.16
N ASP A 85 4.32 -0.73 56.88
CA ASP A 85 2.99 -1.16 57.24
C ASP A 85 2.02 -0.89 56.09
N ARG A 86 1.86 -1.90 55.22
CA ARG A 86 0.96 -1.83 54.06
C ARG A 86 -0.51 -1.59 54.41
N LYS A 87 -0.93 -1.87 55.66
CA LYS A 87 -2.32 -1.62 56.12
C LYS A 87 -2.55 -0.18 56.56
N ALA A 88 -1.49 0.53 56.93
CA ALA A 88 -1.52 1.93 57.36
C ALA A 88 -1.31 2.92 56.19
N LEU A 89 -1.14 2.43 54.95
CA LEU A 89 -1.03 3.28 53.77
C LEU A 89 -2.37 4.00 53.49
N PRO A 90 -2.35 5.32 53.22
CA PRO A 90 -3.57 6.08 52.97
C PRO A 90 -4.25 5.59 51.69
N VAL A 91 -5.59 5.61 51.68
CA VAL A 91 -6.34 5.28 50.47
C VAL A 91 -6.08 6.37 49.42
N PRO A 92 -5.65 6.03 48.18
CA PRO A 92 -5.33 7.05 47.19
C PRO A 92 -6.59 7.80 46.75
N GLU A 93 -6.62 9.11 47.00
CA GLU A 93 -7.53 10.02 46.31
C GLU A 93 -7.03 10.20 44.86
N ARG A 94 -7.96 10.25 43.91
CA ARG A 94 -7.63 10.27 42.48
C ARG A 94 -6.87 11.55 42.13
N ALA A 95 -5.62 11.42 41.71
CA ALA A 95 -4.88 12.50 41.08
C ALA A 95 -4.16 12.01 39.81
N GLY A 96 -4.47 12.64 38.68
CA GLY A 96 -3.81 12.46 37.39
C GLY A 96 -4.67 13.00 36.24
N ALA A 97 -4.29 14.16 35.71
CA ALA A 97 -4.87 14.92 34.60
C ALA A 97 -5.02 14.11 33.30
N ASP A 98 -6.03 14.31 32.45
CA ASP A 98 -7.03 15.38 32.38
C ASP A 98 -8.13 15.30 33.46
N ALA A 99 -8.60 16.45 33.93
CA ALA A 99 -9.69 16.49 34.89
C ALA A 99 -10.90 15.83 34.25
N TYR A 100 -11.25 14.61 34.69
CA TYR A 100 -12.53 14.00 34.36
C TYR A 100 -13.60 15.02 34.70
N GLU A 101 -14.14 15.63 33.65
CA GLU A 101 -15.22 16.57 33.74
C GLU A 101 -16.46 15.81 33.31
N ALA A 102 -17.40 15.68 34.25
CA ALA A 102 -18.58 14.87 34.02
C ALA A 102 -19.41 15.46 32.86
N PRO A 103 -20.04 14.60 32.04
CA PRO A 103 -20.99 15.02 31.03
C PRO A 103 -22.02 16.02 31.58
N ALA A 104 -22.08 17.22 30.98
CA ALA A 104 -22.79 18.37 31.51
C ALA A 104 -24.32 18.26 31.33
N ASP A 105 -24.78 17.82 30.17
CA ASP A 105 -26.20 17.69 29.82
C ASP A 105 -26.62 16.23 29.57
N ASP A 106 -27.92 16.02 29.32
CA ASP A 106 -28.48 14.68 29.10
C ASP A 106 -27.99 14.02 27.81
N ILE A 107 -27.63 14.82 26.79
CA ILE A 107 -27.11 14.33 25.52
C ILE A 107 -25.66 13.85 25.74
N GLU A 108 -24.81 14.66 26.36
CA GLU A 108 -23.46 14.27 26.75
C GLU A 108 -23.49 13.01 27.63
N ARG A 109 -24.42 12.90 28.60
CA ARG A 109 -24.55 11.71 29.48
C ARG A 109 -24.91 10.43 28.71
N ALA A 110 -25.89 10.51 27.81
CA ALA A 110 -26.31 9.38 26.99
C ALA A 110 -25.19 8.96 26.03
N LEU A 111 -24.54 9.93 25.38
CA LEU A 111 -23.40 9.67 24.50
C LEU A 111 -22.21 9.09 25.27
N ALA A 112 -21.89 9.59 26.46
CA ALA A 112 -20.83 9.02 27.30
C ALA A 112 -21.07 7.54 27.62
N GLY A 113 -22.33 7.17 27.88
CA GLY A 113 -22.74 5.77 28.10
C GLY A 113 -22.51 4.91 26.86
N ILE A 114 -22.94 5.38 25.69
CA ILE A 114 -22.72 4.70 24.41
C ILE A 114 -21.22 4.55 24.13
N TRP A 115 -20.43 5.61 24.31
CA TRP A 115 -18.98 5.58 24.09
C TRP A 115 -18.31 4.58 25.03
N ALA A 116 -18.71 4.55 26.31
CA ALA A 116 -18.20 3.61 27.29
C ALA A 116 -18.46 2.15 26.87
N GLU A 117 -19.67 1.85 26.40
CA GLU A 117 -20.05 0.52 25.94
C GLU A 117 -19.28 0.11 24.67
N VAL A 118 -19.30 0.96 23.64
CA VAL A 118 -18.66 0.68 22.34
C VAL A 118 -17.15 0.56 22.44
N LEU A 119 -16.51 1.42 23.25
CA LEU A 119 -15.05 1.42 23.41
C LEU A 119 -14.59 0.44 24.51
N GLY A 120 -15.51 -0.16 25.27
CA GLY A 120 -15.20 -1.04 26.39
C GLY A 120 -14.45 -0.34 27.53
N VAL A 121 -14.71 0.96 27.75
CA VAL A 121 -14.06 1.77 28.80
C VAL A 121 -15.02 2.03 29.97
N GLU A 122 -14.49 2.14 31.20
CA GLU A 122 -15.34 2.25 32.41
C GLU A 122 -16.18 3.55 32.43
N ARG A 123 -15.60 4.66 31.95
CA ARG A 123 -16.21 6.00 31.95
C ARG A 123 -15.60 6.86 30.84
N VAL A 124 -16.42 7.77 30.33
CA VAL A 124 -16.05 8.79 29.34
C VAL A 124 -16.38 10.17 29.91
N GLY A 125 -15.39 11.05 29.97
CA GLY A 125 -15.52 12.45 30.33
C GLY A 125 -15.86 13.32 29.12
N ARG A 126 -16.41 14.51 29.35
CA ARG A 126 -16.83 15.41 28.26
C ARG A 126 -15.69 15.91 27.36
N GLY A 127 -14.48 15.98 27.91
CA GLY A 127 -13.27 16.38 27.19
C GLY A 127 -12.61 15.23 26.42
N ASP A 128 -13.06 13.99 26.65
CA ASP A 128 -12.42 12.80 26.08
C ASP A 128 -12.64 12.74 24.58
N ASN A 129 -11.60 12.30 23.87
CA ASN A 129 -11.61 12.13 22.43
C ASN A 129 -11.83 10.65 22.04
N PHE A 130 -12.77 10.40 21.13
CA PHE A 130 -13.17 9.07 20.69
C PHE A 130 -12.00 8.21 20.20
N PHE A 131 -11.12 8.79 19.38
CA PHE A 131 -9.96 8.08 18.83
C PHE A 131 -8.85 7.92 19.87
N GLU A 132 -8.75 8.86 20.81
CA GLU A 132 -7.83 8.75 21.94
C GLU A 132 -8.26 7.64 22.92
N LEU A 133 -9.55 7.31 22.98
CA LEU A 133 -10.04 6.19 23.77
C LEU A 133 -9.99 4.83 23.04
N GLY A 134 -9.35 4.78 21.86
CA GLY A 134 -9.20 3.55 21.07
C GLY A 134 -10.28 3.36 19.99
N GLY A 135 -11.12 4.37 19.75
CA GLY A 135 -12.10 4.35 18.67
C GLY A 135 -11.46 4.27 17.29
N HIS A 136 -12.14 3.59 16.35
CA HIS A 136 -11.77 3.52 14.94
C HIS A 136 -13.02 3.60 14.07
N SER A 137 -12.87 3.61 12.73
CA SER A 137 -13.98 3.84 11.80
C SER A 137 -15.16 2.90 11.99
N LEU A 138 -14.94 1.62 12.32
CA LEU A 138 -16.02 0.67 12.58
C LEU A 138 -16.71 0.90 13.94
N LEU A 139 -15.95 1.15 15.02
CA LEU A 139 -16.54 1.52 16.32
C LEU A 139 -17.34 2.82 16.20
N ALA A 140 -16.91 3.75 15.33
CA ALA A 140 -17.68 4.94 15.01
C ALA A 140 -19.02 4.59 14.35
N ILE A 141 -19.12 3.54 13.53
CA ILE A 141 -20.42 3.09 12.99
C ILE A 141 -21.29 2.54 14.12
N GLN A 142 -20.76 1.62 14.91
CA GLN A 142 -21.50 1.01 16.03
C GLN A 142 -22.01 2.08 17.00
N LEU A 143 -21.18 3.08 17.28
CA LEU A 143 -21.54 4.26 18.04
C LEU A 143 -22.75 4.97 17.42
N LEU A 144 -22.68 5.32 16.14
CA LEU A 144 -23.73 6.06 15.44
C LEU A 144 -25.03 5.27 15.33
N GLU A 145 -24.96 3.95 15.21
CA GLU A 145 -26.14 3.09 15.28
C GLU A 145 -26.83 3.18 16.64
N GLN A 146 -26.07 3.10 17.73
CA GLN A 146 -26.63 3.26 19.07
C GLN A 146 -27.22 4.66 19.28
N VAL A 147 -26.60 5.70 18.70
CA VAL A 147 -27.14 7.07 18.69
C VAL A 147 -28.45 7.15 17.90
N ARG A 148 -28.55 6.48 16.74
CA ARG A 148 -29.77 6.41 15.93
C ARG A 148 -30.92 5.69 16.65
N ARG A 149 -30.62 4.64 17.43
CA ARG A 149 -31.62 3.93 18.26
C ARG A 149 -32.25 4.82 19.34
N LEU A 150 -31.56 5.89 19.74
CA LEU A 150 -32.11 6.93 20.63
C LEU A 150 -32.94 7.98 19.88
N GLY A 151 -33.13 7.83 18.58
CA GLY A 151 -33.82 8.78 17.71
C GLY A 151 -32.97 10.01 17.35
N TRP A 152 -31.64 9.93 17.50
CA TRP A 152 -30.74 11.04 17.20
C TRP A 152 -29.95 10.77 15.91
N SER A 153 -29.89 11.78 15.04
CA SER A 153 -29.15 11.68 13.78
C SER A 153 -27.73 12.22 13.94
N ALA A 154 -26.73 11.43 13.57
CA ALA A 154 -25.34 11.85 13.52
C ALA A 154 -24.65 11.23 12.29
N GLU A 155 -23.77 12.01 11.65
CA GLU A 155 -22.93 11.53 10.55
C GLU A 155 -21.57 11.08 11.06
N VAL A 156 -21.01 10.05 10.43
CA VAL A 156 -19.63 9.60 10.68
C VAL A 156 -18.65 10.77 10.59
N ARG A 157 -18.78 11.58 9.54
CA ARG A 157 -17.95 12.78 9.34
C ARG A 157 -18.00 13.73 10.54
N THR A 158 -19.13 13.83 11.22
CA THR A 158 -19.29 14.70 12.40
C THR A 158 -18.43 14.21 13.55
N LEU A 159 -18.45 12.90 13.84
CA LEU A 159 -17.60 12.31 14.88
C LEU A 159 -16.11 12.49 14.55
N PHE A 160 -15.72 12.29 13.29
CA PHE A 160 -14.33 12.47 12.87
C PHE A 160 -13.85 13.92 12.95
N ARG A 161 -14.73 14.89 12.66
CA ARG A 161 -14.42 16.34 12.74
C ARG A 161 -14.47 16.89 14.15
N LYS A 162 -15.38 16.37 14.97
CA LYS A 162 -15.63 16.80 16.34
C LYS A 162 -15.47 15.56 17.26
N PRO A 163 -14.25 15.03 17.42
CA PRO A 163 -14.04 13.75 18.09
C PRO A 163 -14.07 13.85 19.62
N ARG A 164 -14.24 15.04 20.20
CA ARG A 164 -14.43 15.23 21.64
C ARG A 164 -15.89 15.06 22.01
N LEU A 165 -16.18 14.39 23.13
CA LEU A 165 -17.56 14.07 23.53
C LEU A 165 -18.47 15.32 23.55
N ALA A 166 -18.02 16.42 24.14
CA ALA A 166 -18.79 17.67 24.20
C ALA A 166 -19.05 18.29 22.81
N ASP A 167 -18.03 18.33 21.94
CA ASP A 167 -18.17 18.89 20.59
C ASP A 167 -19.10 18.02 19.72
N PHE A 168 -19.00 16.69 19.87
CA PHE A 168 -19.88 15.74 19.21
C PHE A 168 -21.32 15.88 19.71
N ALA A 169 -21.53 15.95 21.03
CA ALA A 169 -22.84 16.15 21.65
C ALA A 169 -23.52 17.43 21.17
N LEU A 170 -22.76 18.53 21.08
CA LEU A 170 -23.28 19.78 20.52
C LEU A 170 -23.73 19.61 19.07
N ALA A 171 -22.95 18.92 18.24
CA ALA A 171 -23.31 18.68 16.85
C ALA A 171 -24.54 17.78 16.69
N VAL A 172 -24.69 16.77 17.57
CA VAL A 172 -25.89 15.93 17.63
C VAL A 172 -27.11 16.74 18.04
N ALA A 173 -26.96 17.66 19.00
CA ALA A 173 -28.02 18.58 19.42
C ALA A 173 -28.44 19.54 18.29
N GLU A 174 -27.47 20.16 17.60
CA GLU A 174 -27.71 21.02 16.44
C GLU A 174 -28.39 20.26 15.29
N ALA A 175 -27.97 19.02 15.04
CA ALA A 175 -28.56 18.16 14.01
C ALA A 175 -30.00 17.75 14.35
N ARG A 176 -30.33 17.57 15.64
CA ARG A 176 -31.68 17.26 16.11
C ARG A 176 -32.67 18.40 15.88
N ASP A 177 -32.22 19.64 16.00
CA ASP A 177 -33.05 20.83 15.76
C ASP A 177 -33.13 21.20 14.27
N SER A 178 -32.22 20.66 13.44
CA SER A 178 -32.30 20.77 12.00
C SER A 178 -33.21 19.69 11.40
N VAL A 179 -34.18 20.09 10.57
CA VAL A 179 -34.96 19.13 9.77
C VAL A 179 -34.01 18.52 8.74
N ARG A 180 -33.42 17.36 9.04
CA ARG A 180 -32.67 16.61 8.04
C ARG A 180 -33.62 15.69 7.28
N LEU A 181 -33.63 15.90 5.96
CA LEU A 181 -34.16 14.99 4.96
C LEU A 181 -33.35 13.70 5.04
N GLU A 182 -33.79 12.70 5.83
CA GLU A 182 -33.48 11.32 5.46
C GLU A 182 -33.90 11.15 4.00
N VAL A 183 -33.09 10.46 3.21
CA VAL A 183 -33.47 10.12 1.83
C VAL A 183 -34.80 9.39 1.92
N ASP A 184 -35.89 10.03 1.48
CA ASP A 184 -37.20 9.40 1.42
C ASP A 184 -37.14 8.30 0.38
N VAL A 185 -36.92 7.07 0.84
CA VAL A 185 -36.84 5.90 -0.03
C VAL A 185 -38.25 5.55 -0.47
N PRO A 186 -38.60 5.73 -1.76
CA PRO A 186 -39.92 5.35 -2.24
C PRO A 186 -40.22 3.89 -1.88
N ALA A 187 -41.44 3.60 -1.45
CA ALA A 187 -41.84 2.22 -1.16
C ALA A 187 -41.82 1.37 -2.44
N ASN A 188 -41.68 0.05 -2.30
CA ASN A 188 -41.91 -0.86 -3.43
C ASN A 188 -43.40 -0.78 -3.83
N GLY A 189 -43.67 -0.48 -5.10
CA GLY A 189 -45.03 -0.40 -5.64
C GLY A 189 -45.59 -1.72 -6.13
N ILE A 190 -44.80 -2.81 -6.14
CA ILE A 190 -45.20 -4.14 -6.63
C ILE A 190 -45.87 -4.94 -5.51
N PRO A 191 -47.17 -5.29 -5.62
CA PRO A 191 -47.88 -6.11 -4.62
C PRO A 191 -47.36 -7.55 -4.54
N GLU A 192 -47.60 -8.24 -3.43
CA GLU A 192 -47.14 -9.63 -3.22
C GLU A 192 -47.80 -10.62 -4.19
N ASP A 193 -49.06 -10.40 -4.56
CA ASP A 193 -49.88 -11.22 -5.46
C ASP A 193 -49.94 -10.67 -6.91
N CYS A 194 -48.96 -9.83 -7.28
CA CYS A 194 -48.89 -9.21 -8.59
C CYS A 194 -48.73 -10.26 -9.72
N THR A 195 -49.62 -10.21 -10.72
CA THR A 195 -49.57 -11.11 -11.90
C THR A 195 -49.30 -10.39 -13.22
N ALA A 196 -49.22 -9.06 -13.20
CA ALA A 196 -48.83 -8.21 -14.33
C ALA A 196 -48.24 -6.89 -13.80
N LEU A 197 -47.05 -6.53 -14.26
CA LEU A 197 -46.37 -5.30 -13.85
C LEU A 197 -46.82 -4.12 -14.71
N SER A 198 -46.93 -2.96 -14.07
CA SER A 198 -47.09 -1.67 -14.75
C SER A 198 -45.88 -0.77 -14.44
N PRO A 199 -45.47 0.11 -15.37
CA PRO A 199 -44.38 1.06 -15.15
C PRO A 199 -44.44 1.82 -13.83
N GLU A 200 -45.63 2.26 -13.41
CA GLU A 200 -45.86 3.03 -12.18
C GLU A 200 -45.60 2.25 -10.89
N MET A 201 -45.57 0.92 -10.93
CA MET A 201 -45.22 0.09 -9.76
C MET A 201 -43.71 0.11 -9.47
N ILE A 202 -42.89 0.50 -10.45
CA ILE A 202 -41.42 0.51 -10.35
C ILE A 202 -40.98 1.91 -9.90
N THR A 203 -40.53 2.02 -8.65
CA THR A 203 -40.42 3.34 -7.97
C THR A 203 -39.02 3.94 -7.93
N LEU A 204 -37.98 3.17 -8.25
CA LEU A 204 -36.57 3.61 -8.18
C LEU A 204 -35.89 3.79 -9.55
N VAL A 205 -36.53 3.32 -10.62
CA VAL A 205 -36.07 3.46 -12.01
C VAL A 205 -37.26 3.70 -12.92
N LYS A 206 -37.09 4.51 -13.96
CA LYS A 206 -38.14 4.74 -14.96
C LYS A 206 -38.01 3.70 -16.07
N LEU A 207 -39.04 2.88 -16.24
CA LEU A 207 -39.13 1.93 -17.34
C LEU A 207 -40.41 2.16 -18.14
N ASP A 208 -40.36 1.99 -19.45
CA ASP A 208 -41.55 1.98 -20.31
C ASP A 208 -42.25 0.61 -20.30
N ALA A 209 -43.48 0.54 -20.82
CA ALA A 209 -44.26 -0.69 -20.84
C ALA A 209 -43.59 -1.82 -21.64
N ALA A 210 -42.82 -1.50 -22.68
CA ALA A 210 -42.13 -2.50 -23.49
C ALA A 210 -40.91 -3.07 -22.75
N GLN A 211 -40.20 -2.23 -21.98
CA GLN A 211 -39.11 -2.63 -21.10
C GLN A 211 -39.62 -3.54 -19.98
N VAL A 212 -40.74 -3.19 -19.34
CA VAL A 212 -41.38 -4.03 -18.31
C VAL A 212 -41.77 -5.40 -18.86
N ALA A 213 -42.42 -5.46 -20.03
CA ALA A 213 -42.79 -6.74 -20.66
C ALA A 213 -41.58 -7.62 -21.00
N ARG A 214 -40.43 -7.02 -21.35
CA ARG A 214 -39.17 -7.76 -21.57
C ARG A 214 -38.64 -8.36 -20.28
N LEU A 215 -38.70 -7.64 -19.16
CA LEU A 215 -38.30 -8.16 -17.85
C LEU A 215 -39.19 -9.34 -17.43
N GLU A 216 -40.51 -9.22 -17.61
CA GLU A 216 -41.45 -10.31 -17.35
C GLU A 216 -41.13 -11.57 -18.18
N ALA A 217 -40.81 -11.40 -19.46
CA ALA A 217 -40.46 -12.53 -20.32
C ALA A 217 -39.12 -13.19 -19.96
N ALA A 218 -38.18 -12.42 -19.39
CA ALA A 218 -36.86 -12.90 -19.01
C ALA A 218 -36.83 -13.64 -17.65
N VAL A 219 -37.81 -13.37 -16.78
CA VAL A 219 -37.87 -13.96 -15.44
C VAL A 219 -38.68 -15.26 -15.44
N PRO A 220 -38.13 -16.38 -14.92
CA PRO A 220 -38.90 -17.60 -14.73
C PRO A 220 -40.14 -17.34 -13.85
N GLY A 221 -41.34 -17.70 -14.35
CA GLY A 221 -42.60 -17.43 -13.66
C GLY A 221 -43.21 -16.03 -13.93
N GLY A 222 -42.55 -15.20 -14.74
CA GLY A 222 -43.06 -13.89 -15.16
C GLY A 222 -43.25 -12.90 -14.02
N ALA A 223 -44.20 -11.98 -14.18
CA ALA A 223 -44.56 -10.98 -13.17
C ALA A 223 -44.88 -11.58 -11.79
N ALA A 224 -45.49 -12.77 -11.76
CA ALA A 224 -45.81 -13.50 -10.53
C ALA A 224 -44.57 -13.89 -9.72
N ASN A 225 -43.40 -13.96 -10.34
CA ASN A 225 -42.14 -14.17 -9.64
C ASN A 225 -41.31 -12.90 -9.44
N ILE A 226 -41.72 -11.73 -9.93
CA ILE A 226 -40.99 -10.47 -9.73
C ILE A 226 -41.47 -9.76 -8.46
N GLN A 227 -40.61 -9.69 -7.44
CA GLN A 227 -40.88 -8.97 -6.20
C GLN A 227 -40.57 -7.48 -6.31
N ASP A 228 -39.45 -7.12 -6.95
CA ASP A 228 -38.95 -5.75 -6.97
C ASP A 228 -38.05 -5.50 -8.19
N VAL A 229 -37.98 -4.24 -8.63
CA VAL A 229 -37.11 -3.79 -9.72
C VAL A 229 -36.51 -2.44 -9.37
N TYR A 230 -35.19 -2.36 -9.37
CA TYR A 230 -34.45 -1.14 -9.04
C TYR A 230 -33.09 -1.11 -9.76
N PRO A 231 -32.46 0.06 -9.94
CA PRO A 231 -31.21 0.15 -10.69
C PRO A 231 -30.03 -0.49 -9.94
N LEU A 232 -28.89 -0.62 -10.60
CA LEU A 232 -27.66 -1.07 -9.93
C LEU A 232 -27.09 0.02 -9.02
N ALA A 233 -26.44 -0.40 -7.94
CA ALA A 233 -25.58 0.50 -7.18
C ALA A 233 -24.32 0.84 -8.02
N PRO A 234 -23.66 1.99 -7.79
CA PRO A 234 -22.55 2.45 -8.62
C PRO A 234 -21.38 1.46 -8.74
N LEU A 235 -21.08 0.66 -7.71
CA LEU A 235 -20.06 -0.41 -7.85
C LEU A 235 -20.56 -1.56 -8.73
N GLN A 236 -21.81 -2.01 -8.53
CA GLN A 236 -22.39 -3.10 -9.32
C GLN A 236 -22.36 -2.75 -10.82
N GLU A 237 -22.58 -1.49 -11.20
CA GLU A 237 -22.44 -1.03 -12.60
C GLU A 237 -21.02 -1.25 -13.14
N GLY A 238 -19.99 -0.96 -12.34
CA GLY A 238 -18.59 -1.20 -12.70
C GLY A 238 -18.27 -2.69 -12.88
N ILE A 239 -18.74 -3.53 -11.95
CA ILE A 239 -18.58 -4.99 -12.02
C ILE A 239 -19.27 -5.54 -13.27
N LEU A 240 -20.51 -5.13 -13.54
CA LEU A 240 -21.25 -5.53 -14.73
C LEU A 240 -20.51 -5.13 -16.01
N PHE A 241 -19.94 -3.91 -16.06
CA PHE A 241 -19.16 -3.46 -17.21
C PHE A 241 -17.96 -4.38 -17.50
N HIS A 242 -17.22 -4.79 -16.46
CA HIS A 242 -16.09 -5.73 -16.63
C HIS A 242 -16.56 -7.13 -17.05
N HIS A 243 -17.63 -7.64 -16.45
CA HIS A 243 -18.26 -8.90 -16.85
C HIS A 243 -18.62 -8.90 -18.35
N LEU A 244 -19.12 -7.78 -18.88
CA LEU A 244 -19.48 -7.66 -20.30
C LEU A 244 -18.28 -7.54 -21.25
N LEU A 245 -17.16 -6.96 -20.78
CA LEU A 245 -15.94 -6.84 -21.58
C LEU A 245 -15.16 -8.15 -21.70
N GLN A 246 -15.19 -8.99 -20.67
CA GLN A 246 -14.49 -10.27 -20.67
C GLN A 246 -15.24 -11.27 -21.57
N SER A 247 -14.53 -11.85 -22.54
CA SER A 247 -15.09 -12.86 -23.46
C SER A 247 -14.91 -14.30 -22.94
N GLN A 248 -13.92 -14.52 -22.06
CA GLN A 248 -13.66 -15.79 -21.37
C GLN A 248 -13.42 -15.53 -19.88
N GLY A 249 -13.93 -16.43 -19.04
CA GLY A 249 -13.85 -16.27 -17.59
C GLY A 249 -14.65 -15.10 -17.04
N ASP A 250 -14.57 -14.94 -15.73
CA ASP A 250 -15.11 -13.83 -14.98
C ASP A 250 -14.32 -13.67 -13.67
N ALA A 251 -13.52 -12.59 -13.59
CA ALA A 251 -12.68 -12.31 -12.44
C ALA A 251 -13.47 -11.99 -11.16
N TYR A 252 -14.79 -11.75 -11.26
CA TYR A 252 -15.67 -11.44 -10.14
C TYR A 252 -16.39 -12.67 -9.58
N ILE A 253 -15.98 -13.87 -9.98
CA ILE A 253 -16.43 -15.13 -9.37
C ILE A 253 -15.44 -15.56 -8.30
N THR A 254 -15.95 -15.74 -7.09
CA THR A 254 -15.17 -16.19 -5.94
C THR A 254 -15.60 -17.60 -5.55
N PRO A 255 -14.78 -18.62 -5.86
CA PRO A 255 -15.04 -19.98 -5.42
C PRO A 255 -14.73 -20.15 -3.94
N CYS A 256 -15.56 -20.92 -3.25
CA CYS A 256 -15.32 -21.39 -1.88
C CYS A 256 -15.45 -22.91 -1.85
N LEU A 257 -14.40 -23.60 -1.40
CA LEU A 257 -14.38 -25.05 -1.25
C LEU A 257 -14.63 -25.43 0.20
N LEU A 258 -15.68 -26.19 0.44
CA LEU A 258 -16.07 -26.71 1.75
C LEU A 258 -15.92 -28.25 1.78
N SER A 259 -15.41 -28.81 2.89
CA SER A 259 -15.54 -30.23 3.20
C SER A 259 -16.66 -30.50 4.19
N PHE A 260 -17.22 -31.70 4.08
CA PHE A 260 -18.22 -32.27 4.96
C PHE A 260 -17.83 -33.71 5.30
N ASP A 261 -18.10 -34.13 6.53
CA ASP A 261 -17.91 -35.52 6.97
C ASP A 261 -18.88 -36.50 6.30
N THR A 262 -20.05 -36.04 5.89
CA THR A 262 -21.17 -36.87 5.41
C THR A 262 -21.99 -36.17 4.32
N GLU A 263 -22.51 -36.95 3.38
CA GLU A 263 -23.41 -36.47 2.31
C GLU A 263 -24.65 -35.76 2.89
N ALA A 264 -25.26 -36.35 3.92
CA ALA A 264 -26.47 -35.81 4.54
C ALA A 264 -26.25 -34.42 5.17
N ARG A 265 -25.02 -34.11 5.62
CA ARG A 265 -24.68 -32.78 6.15
C ARG A 265 -24.52 -31.77 5.03
N LEU A 266 -23.87 -32.16 3.93
CA LEU A 266 -23.75 -31.33 2.73
C LEU A 266 -25.14 -30.98 2.17
N VAL A 267 -26.02 -31.96 2.01
CA VAL A 267 -27.38 -31.72 1.50
C VAL A 267 -28.17 -30.80 2.43
N ARG A 268 -28.13 -31.04 3.75
CA ARG A 268 -28.79 -30.17 4.75
C ARG A 268 -28.24 -28.75 4.74
N PHE A 269 -26.94 -28.58 4.51
CA PHE A 269 -26.33 -27.27 4.37
C PHE A 269 -26.93 -26.52 3.18
N VAL A 270 -27.06 -27.16 2.02
CA VAL A 270 -27.69 -26.54 0.83
C VAL A 270 -29.18 -26.23 1.07
N GLU A 271 -29.92 -27.10 1.74
CA GLU A 271 -31.31 -26.84 2.14
C GLU A 271 -31.44 -25.62 3.06
N SER A 272 -30.54 -25.51 4.05
CA SER A 272 -30.48 -24.36 4.97
C SER A 272 -30.08 -23.08 4.23
N PHE A 273 -29.15 -23.18 3.27
CA PHE A 273 -28.77 -22.07 2.42
C PHE A 273 -29.94 -21.59 1.56
N ASN A 274 -30.77 -22.49 1.03
CA ASN A 274 -32.00 -22.10 0.31
C ASN A 274 -32.99 -21.31 1.20
N GLN A 275 -33.06 -21.59 2.51
CA GLN A 275 -33.85 -20.78 3.44
C GLN A 275 -33.27 -19.37 3.62
N VAL A 276 -31.95 -19.23 3.65
CA VAL A 276 -31.26 -17.92 3.65
C VAL A 276 -31.50 -17.18 2.32
N ILE A 277 -31.43 -17.86 1.18
CA ILE A 277 -31.73 -17.27 -0.14
C ILE A 277 -33.17 -16.73 -0.18
N ALA A 278 -34.14 -17.50 0.31
CA ALA A 278 -35.54 -17.07 0.39
C ALA A 278 -35.73 -15.84 1.30
N ARG A 279 -34.90 -15.70 2.33
CA ARG A 279 -34.96 -14.60 3.30
C ARG A 279 -34.38 -13.29 2.76
N HIS A 280 -33.38 -13.33 1.90
CA HIS A 280 -32.62 -12.14 1.49
C HIS A 280 -32.76 -11.85 -0.01
N ASP A 281 -33.42 -10.72 -0.32
CA ASP A 281 -33.70 -10.25 -1.69
C ASP A 281 -32.50 -10.32 -2.63
N ILE A 282 -31.32 -9.90 -2.17
CA ILE A 282 -30.12 -9.81 -3.01
C ILE A 282 -29.65 -11.19 -3.52
N LEU A 283 -29.83 -12.26 -2.75
CA LEU A 283 -29.37 -13.60 -3.12
C LEU A 283 -30.24 -14.22 -4.22
N ARG A 284 -31.45 -13.69 -4.41
CA ARG A 284 -32.43 -14.07 -5.44
C ARG A 284 -32.66 -12.96 -6.46
N THR A 285 -31.66 -12.08 -6.61
CA THR A 285 -31.65 -11.01 -7.60
C THR A 285 -30.95 -11.46 -8.89
N ALA A 286 -31.51 -11.06 -10.03
CA ALA A 286 -30.89 -11.15 -11.36
C ALA A 286 -30.59 -9.74 -11.90
N VAL A 287 -29.65 -9.61 -12.84
CA VAL A 287 -29.27 -8.34 -13.47
C VAL A 287 -29.64 -8.34 -14.96
N HIS A 288 -30.35 -7.31 -15.40
CA HIS A 288 -30.79 -7.12 -16.78
C HIS A 288 -30.36 -5.75 -17.31
N TRP A 289 -29.87 -5.67 -18.55
CA TRP A 289 -29.40 -4.42 -19.18
C TRP A 289 -29.79 -4.29 -20.66
N GLU A 290 -30.19 -5.40 -21.29
CA GLU A 290 -30.45 -5.45 -22.72
C GLU A 290 -31.66 -4.60 -23.09
N GLN A 291 -31.45 -3.60 -23.97
CA GLN A 291 -32.50 -2.67 -24.42
C GLN A 291 -33.16 -1.88 -23.27
N LEU A 292 -32.40 -1.60 -22.22
CA LEU A 292 -32.76 -0.68 -21.13
C LEU A 292 -31.88 0.56 -21.21
N GLU A 293 -32.36 1.69 -20.69
CA GLU A 293 -31.56 2.92 -20.61
C GLU A 293 -30.40 2.77 -19.61
N GLU A 294 -30.65 2.01 -18.55
CA GLU A 294 -29.67 1.66 -17.52
C GLU A 294 -29.89 0.22 -17.05
N PRO A 295 -28.85 -0.47 -16.55
CA PRO A 295 -29.00 -1.82 -16.01
C PRO A 295 -29.84 -1.81 -14.73
N VAL A 296 -30.65 -2.85 -14.55
CA VAL A 296 -31.56 -3.02 -13.41
C VAL A 296 -31.34 -4.36 -12.71
N GLN A 297 -31.54 -4.35 -11.40
CA GLN A 297 -31.71 -5.50 -10.54
C GLN A 297 -33.18 -5.91 -10.53
N VAL A 298 -33.44 -7.20 -10.69
CA VAL A 298 -34.77 -7.81 -10.63
C VAL A 298 -34.78 -8.84 -9.53
N VAL A 299 -35.48 -8.54 -8.43
CA VAL A 299 -35.62 -9.42 -7.26
C VAL A 299 -36.71 -10.45 -7.53
N GLN A 300 -36.39 -11.73 -7.44
CA GLN A 300 -37.35 -12.81 -7.70
C GLN A 300 -37.95 -13.37 -6.41
N ARG A 301 -39.28 -13.53 -6.30
CA ARG A 301 -39.99 -14.15 -5.17
C ARG A 301 -39.41 -15.51 -4.79
N HIS A 302 -39.11 -16.34 -5.80
CA HIS A 302 -38.54 -17.67 -5.64
C HIS A 302 -37.32 -17.84 -6.54
N ALA A 303 -36.19 -18.19 -5.93
CA ALA A 303 -34.99 -18.66 -6.60
C ALA A 303 -34.29 -19.66 -5.68
N GLU A 304 -33.80 -20.78 -6.22
CA GLU A 304 -33.21 -21.87 -5.44
C GLU A 304 -31.83 -22.23 -5.96
N LEU A 305 -30.90 -22.43 -5.03
CA LEU A 305 -29.60 -23.02 -5.26
C LEU A 305 -29.76 -24.52 -5.52
N ARG A 306 -29.46 -24.92 -6.76
CA ARG A 306 -29.48 -26.32 -7.18
C ARG A 306 -28.12 -26.97 -6.92
N LEU A 307 -28.13 -28.03 -6.14
CA LEU A 307 -26.97 -28.91 -5.96
C LEU A 307 -26.75 -29.74 -7.23
N GLN A 308 -25.57 -29.64 -7.82
CA GLN A 308 -25.13 -30.45 -8.96
C GLN A 308 -24.02 -31.38 -8.51
N TRP A 309 -24.03 -32.64 -8.97
CA TRP A 309 -22.96 -33.56 -8.68
C TRP A 309 -21.94 -33.57 -9.82
N LEU A 310 -20.65 -33.49 -9.48
CA LEU A 310 -19.57 -33.40 -10.45
C LEU A 310 -19.60 -34.55 -11.48
N HIS A 311 -19.94 -35.76 -11.03
CA HIS A 311 -20.02 -36.96 -11.88
C HIS A 311 -21.16 -36.91 -12.91
N GLU A 312 -22.17 -36.05 -12.73
CA GLU A 312 -23.28 -35.89 -13.67
C GLU A 312 -22.97 -34.88 -14.79
N ILE A 313 -21.94 -34.05 -14.60
CA ILE A 313 -21.63 -32.89 -15.45
C ILE A 313 -20.21 -32.92 -16.03
N GLU A 314 -19.43 -33.96 -15.74
CA GLU A 314 -18.12 -34.20 -16.35
C GLU A 314 -18.22 -35.14 -17.55
N ASP A 315 -17.42 -34.85 -18.59
CA ASP A 315 -17.29 -35.73 -19.75
C ASP A 315 -16.50 -37.01 -19.39
N GLU A 316 -16.97 -38.17 -19.88
CA GLU A 316 -16.29 -39.45 -19.69
C GLU A 316 -14.85 -39.40 -20.24
N GLY A 317 -13.86 -39.38 -19.34
CA GLY A 317 -12.42 -39.41 -19.67
C GLY A 317 -11.60 -38.18 -19.30
N ALA A 318 -12.20 -37.13 -18.71
CA ALA A 318 -11.50 -35.89 -18.34
C ALA A 318 -10.73 -35.94 -16.99
N ALA A 319 -10.87 -37.00 -16.20
CA ALA A 319 -10.40 -37.04 -14.82
C ALA A 319 -8.88 -37.26 -14.69
N HIS A 320 -8.12 -36.17 -14.55
CA HIS A 320 -6.75 -36.16 -14.03
C HIS A 320 -6.68 -35.24 -12.81
N GLY A 321 -6.03 -35.70 -11.73
CA GLY A 321 -5.93 -34.95 -10.47
C GLY A 321 -6.92 -35.42 -9.40
N SER A 322 -6.74 -34.88 -8.19
CA SER A 322 -7.61 -35.09 -7.03
C SER A 322 -9.01 -34.52 -7.27
N VAL A 323 -9.99 -34.94 -6.45
CA VAL A 323 -11.37 -34.44 -6.54
C VAL A 323 -11.44 -32.92 -6.32
N ALA A 324 -10.62 -32.39 -5.40
CA ALA A 324 -10.53 -30.95 -5.15
C ALA A 324 -10.02 -30.20 -6.39
N GLU A 325 -8.92 -30.66 -7.00
CA GLU A 325 -8.36 -30.04 -8.22
C GLU A 325 -9.36 -30.06 -9.39
N ARG A 326 -10.18 -31.11 -9.50
CA ARG A 326 -11.24 -31.21 -10.52
C ARG A 326 -12.39 -30.23 -10.26
N LEU A 327 -12.83 -30.12 -9.00
CA LEU A 327 -13.83 -29.13 -8.60
C LEU A 327 -13.33 -27.70 -8.87
N ASP A 328 -12.09 -27.39 -8.52
CA ASP A 328 -11.46 -26.10 -8.77
C ASP A 328 -11.35 -25.80 -10.27
N ALA A 329 -10.85 -26.74 -11.06
CA ALA A 329 -10.74 -26.59 -12.52
C ALA A 329 -12.11 -26.36 -13.19
N ARG A 330 -13.19 -26.94 -12.65
CA ARG A 330 -14.56 -26.81 -13.19
C ARG A 330 -15.14 -25.42 -13.04
N VAL A 331 -14.76 -24.72 -11.98
CA VAL A 331 -15.25 -23.37 -11.65
C VAL A 331 -14.15 -22.31 -11.72
N ASP A 332 -13.02 -22.63 -12.36
CA ASP A 332 -11.87 -21.74 -12.51
C ASP A 332 -12.32 -20.38 -13.07
N PRO A 333 -12.22 -19.28 -12.31
CA PRO A 333 -12.65 -17.95 -12.74
C PRO A 333 -12.01 -17.49 -14.05
N GLY A 334 -10.84 -18.02 -14.45
CA GLY A 334 -10.23 -17.70 -15.74
C GLY A 334 -11.01 -18.23 -16.95
N ARG A 335 -11.95 -19.17 -16.76
CA ARG A 335 -12.71 -19.82 -17.85
C ARG A 335 -14.21 -19.92 -17.56
N TYR A 336 -14.56 -20.08 -16.30
CA TYR A 336 -15.92 -20.26 -15.82
C TYR A 336 -16.68 -18.92 -15.74
N ARG A 337 -17.98 -18.95 -16.01
CA ARG A 337 -18.87 -17.78 -15.95
C ARG A 337 -20.21 -18.16 -15.34
N ILE A 338 -20.79 -17.23 -14.58
CA ILE A 338 -22.17 -17.30 -14.10
C ILE A 338 -23.01 -16.36 -14.97
N ASP A 339 -24.12 -16.83 -15.53
CA ASP A 339 -25.07 -15.95 -16.21
C ASP A 339 -25.80 -15.09 -15.17
N VAL A 340 -25.40 -13.82 -15.07
CA VAL A 340 -25.92 -12.85 -14.10
C VAL A 340 -27.37 -12.44 -14.36
N ARG A 341 -27.93 -12.82 -15.51
CA ARG A 341 -29.36 -12.65 -15.84
C ARG A 341 -30.24 -13.70 -15.15
N GLN A 342 -29.65 -14.65 -14.42
CA GLN A 342 -30.36 -15.70 -13.70
C GLN A 342 -30.04 -15.68 -12.20
N ALA A 343 -31.09 -15.74 -11.38
CA ALA A 343 -30.98 -15.90 -9.93
C ALA A 343 -31.10 -17.39 -9.52
N PRO A 344 -30.44 -17.81 -8.42
CA PRO A 344 -29.43 -17.06 -7.67
C PRO A 344 -28.10 -16.98 -8.47
N MET A 345 -27.28 -15.94 -8.25
CA MET A 345 -25.93 -15.85 -8.86
C MET A 345 -24.86 -16.65 -8.08
N ILE A 346 -25.29 -17.80 -7.55
CA ILE A 346 -24.51 -18.75 -6.76
C ILE A 346 -24.72 -20.13 -7.38
N ARG A 347 -23.68 -20.97 -7.43
CA ARG A 347 -23.79 -22.37 -7.86
C ARG A 347 -23.26 -23.29 -6.77
N ALA A 348 -23.69 -24.55 -6.80
CA ALA A 348 -23.29 -25.59 -5.86
C ALA A 348 -22.90 -26.83 -6.66
N VAL A 349 -21.61 -27.17 -6.66
CA VAL A 349 -21.08 -28.35 -7.33
C VAL A 349 -20.40 -29.24 -6.30
N ALA A 350 -20.88 -30.46 -6.12
CA ALA A 350 -20.37 -31.37 -5.09
C ALA A 350 -19.76 -32.64 -5.67
N ALA A 351 -18.82 -33.23 -4.92
CA ALA A 351 -18.22 -34.51 -5.26
C ALA A 351 -17.83 -35.28 -4.00
N HIS A 352 -17.84 -36.61 -4.09
CA HIS A 352 -17.31 -37.48 -3.04
C HIS A 352 -15.80 -37.67 -3.22
N ASP A 353 -15.04 -37.32 -2.20
CA ASP A 353 -13.60 -37.57 -2.12
C ASP A 353 -13.36 -38.87 -1.32
N ALA A 354 -13.32 -39.98 -2.05
CA ALA A 354 -13.14 -41.31 -1.45
C ALA A 354 -11.77 -41.48 -0.79
N GLU A 355 -10.73 -40.78 -1.26
CA GLU A 355 -9.39 -40.84 -0.68
C GLU A 355 -9.33 -40.08 0.66
N GLY A 356 -9.97 -38.92 0.72
CA GLY A 356 -10.11 -38.12 1.94
C GLY A 356 -11.24 -38.57 2.88
N ALA A 357 -12.02 -39.59 2.51
CA ALA A 357 -13.22 -40.05 3.22
C ALA A 357 -14.18 -38.90 3.59
N ARG A 358 -14.39 -37.98 2.65
CA ARG A 358 -15.14 -36.73 2.86
C ARG A 358 -15.95 -36.35 1.64
N TRP A 359 -16.85 -35.40 1.81
CA TRP A 359 -17.66 -34.80 0.75
C TRP A 359 -17.22 -33.36 0.53
N LEU A 360 -17.03 -32.97 -0.72
CA LEU A 360 -16.57 -31.64 -1.10
C LEU A 360 -17.69 -30.89 -1.80
N LEU A 361 -17.85 -29.60 -1.49
CA LEU A 361 -18.79 -28.69 -2.13
C LEU A 361 -18.05 -27.42 -2.58
N GLN A 362 -18.14 -27.14 -3.87
CA GLN A 362 -17.68 -25.90 -4.47
C GLN A 362 -18.85 -24.93 -4.61
N LEU A 363 -18.68 -23.73 -4.06
CA LEU A 363 -19.66 -22.63 -4.08
C LEU A 363 -19.10 -21.41 -4.82
N PRO A 364 -19.03 -21.41 -6.16
CA PRO A 364 -18.70 -20.19 -6.90
C PRO A 364 -19.85 -19.19 -6.80
N CYS A 365 -19.52 -17.97 -6.37
CA CYS A 365 -20.47 -16.90 -6.16
C CYS A 365 -20.01 -15.63 -6.90
N HIS A 366 -20.95 -14.89 -7.48
CA HIS A 366 -20.62 -13.64 -8.18
C HIS A 366 -20.65 -12.43 -7.23
N HIS A 367 -19.63 -11.58 -7.30
CA HIS A 367 -19.54 -10.33 -6.52
C HIS A 367 -20.65 -9.28 -6.77
N LEU A 368 -21.54 -9.47 -7.75
CA LEU A 368 -22.67 -8.56 -7.95
C LEU A 368 -23.68 -8.62 -6.80
N VAL A 369 -23.77 -9.76 -6.10
CA VAL A 369 -24.76 -9.99 -5.04
C VAL A 369 -24.12 -10.22 -3.68
N MET A 370 -22.79 -10.29 -3.59
CA MET A 370 -22.12 -10.74 -2.37
C MET A 370 -20.70 -10.14 -2.21
N ASP A 371 -20.42 -9.66 -1.00
CA ASP A 371 -19.08 -9.34 -0.51
C ASP A 371 -18.61 -10.34 0.59
N HIS A 372 -17.37 -10.22 1.05
CA HIS A 372 -16.82 -11.13 2.07
C HIS A 372 -17.61 -11.10 3.39
N THR A 373 -18.06 -9.94 3.85
CA THR A 373 -18.89 -9.82 5.05
C THR A 373 -20.24 -10.52 4.89
N THR A 374 -20.81 -10.50 3.69
CA THR A 374 -22.05 -11.23 3.37
C THR A 374 -21.87 -12.74 3.52
N VAL A 375 -20.70 -13.28 3.15
CA VAL A 375 -20.40 -14.72 3.34
C VAL A 375 -20.40 -15.09 4.82
N GLU A 376 -19.75 -14.31 5.68
CA GLU A 376 -19.73 -14.55 7.14
C GLU A 376 -21.14 -14.53 7.74
N LEU A 377 -21.98 -13.59 7.33
CA LEU A 377 -23.37 -13.51 7.78
C LEU A 377 -24.21 -14.69 7.31
N ILE A 378 -24.04 -15.14 6.06
CA ILE A 378 -24.72 -16.35 5.55
C ILE A 378 -24.36 -17.57 6.40
N ILE A 379 -23.08 -17.70 6.74
CA ILE A 379 -22.56 -18.78 7.57
C ILE A 379 -23.22 -18.79 8.95
N ASP A 380 -23.31 -17.62 9.60
CA ASP A 380 -23.97 -17.46 10.90
C ASP A 380 -25.47 -17.78 10.85
N GLU A 381 -26.17 -17.32 9.81
CA GLU A 381 -27.60 -17.60 9.65
C GLU A 381 -27.87 -19.08 9.39
N ILE A 382 -27.05 -19.74 8.55
CA ILE A 382 -27.14 -21.19 8.31
C ILE A 382 -26.95 -21.95 9.62
N ALA A 383 -25.99 -21.55 10.46
CA ALA A 383 -25.77 -22.19 11.76
C ALA A 383 -27.01 -22.09 12.66
N LEU A 384 -27.61 -20.90 12.78
CA LEU A 384 -28.83 -20.69 13.58
C LEU A 384 -30.03 -21.48 13.05
N ILE A 385 -30.20 -21.56 11.72
CA ILE A 385 -31.25 -22.34 11.07
C ILE A 385 -31.09 -23.84 11.39
N GLN A 386 -29.87 -24.38 11.27
CA GLN A 386 -29.61 -25.79 11.57
C GLN A 386 -29.82 -26.14 13.04
N GLN A 387 -29.64 -25.19 13.95
CA GLN A 387 -29.95 -25.34 15.38
C GLN A 387 -31.47 -25.22 15.69
N GLY A 388 -32.31 -24.92 14.69
CA GLY A 388 -33.74 -24.67 14.90
C GLY A 388 -34.05 -23.29 15.52
N ARG A 389 -33.05 -22.41 15.64
CA ARG A 389 -33.12 -21.08 16.29
C ARG A 389 -33.46 -19.96 15.31
N HIS A 390 -34.17 -20.27 14.23
CA HIS A 390 -34.59 -19.32 13.20
C HIS A 390 -35.34 -18.09 13.74
N GLY A 391 -36.05 -18.21 14.88
CA GLY A 391 -36.73 -17.10 15.54
C GLY A 391 -35.81 -16.02 16.15
N GLU A 392 -34.51 -16.30 16.27
CA GLU A 392 -33.51 -15.35 16.76
C GLU A 392 -32.90 -14.50 15.63
N LEU A 393 -33.22 -14.83 14.36
CA LEU A 393 -32.71 -14.10 13.20
C LEU A 393 -33.37 -12.71 13.10
N PRO A 394 -32.56 -11.62 13.03
CA PRO A 394 -33.09 -10.26 12.89
C PRO A 394 -33.75 -10.06 11.54
N ALA A 395 -34.83 -9.27 11.45
CA ALA A 395 -35.52 -9.03 10.19
C ALA A 395 -34.55 -8.63 9.05
N PRO A 396 -34.66 -9.25 7.86
CA PRO A 396 -33.73 -8.99 6.76
C PRO A 396 -33.91 -7.56 6.26
N MET A 397 -32.81 -6.86 6.06
CA MET A 397 -32.81 -5.50 5.54
C MET A 397 -32.79 -5.51 4.01
N PRO A 398 -33.80 -4.95 3.32
CA PRO A 398 -33.83 -4.94 1.86
C PRO A 398 -32.71 -4.11 1.24
N PHE A 399 -31.96 -4.70 0.30
CA PHE A 399 -30.85 -4.02 -0.40
C PHE A 399 -31.31 -2.77 -1.18
N ARG A 400 -32.59 -2.68 -1.57
CA ARG A 400 -33.18 -1.49 -2.22
C ARG A 400 -32.94 -0.19 -1.45
N ARG A 401 -32.90 -0.24 -0.12
CA ARG A 401 -32.69 0.95 0.72
C ARG A 401 -31.31 1.53 0.50
N TYR A 402 -30.30 0.67 0.44
CA TYR A 402 -28.94 1.05 0.12
C TYR A 402 -28.83 1.63 -1.30
N VAL A 403 -29.45 0.99 -2.29
CA VAL A 403 -29.47 1.50 -3.68
C VAL A 403 -30.09 2.89 -3.76
N ALA A 404 -31.22 3.10 -3.08
CA ALA A 404 -31.90 4.39 -3.03
C ALA A 404 -31.01 5.46 -2.38
N GLN A 405 -30.36 5.13 -1.26
CA GLN A 405 -29.44 6.04 -0.60
C GLN A 405 -28.22 6.39 -1.46
N ALA A 406 -27.62 5.40 -2.13
CA ALA A 406 -26.49 5.60 -3.02
C ALA A 406 -26.83 6.53 -4.21
N ARG A 407 -28.07 6.49 -4.69
CA ARG A 407 -28.52 7.30 -5.84
C ARG A 407 -29.11 8.66 -5.47
N LEU A 408 -29.81 8.75 -4.34
CA LEU A 408 -30.56 9.94 -3.94
C LEU A 408 -29.85 10.74 -2.83
N GLY A 409 -28.80 10.20 -2.21
CA GLY A 409 -28.07 10.82 -1.11
C GLY A 409 -27.24 12.02 -1.55
N VAL A 410 -26.10 11.78 -2.21
CA VAL A 410 -25.19 12.83 -2.68
C VAL A 410 -25.37 13.04 -4.18
N SER A 411 -25.47 14.29 -4.61
CA SER A 411 -25.68 14.60 -6.02
C SER A 411 -24.44 14.29 -6.85
N ARG A 412 -24.65 13.91 -8.13
CA ARG A 412 -23.57 13.66 -9.08
C ARG A 412 -22.61 14.86 -9.22
N ALA A 413 -23.14 16.08 -9.21
CA ALA A 413 -22.33 17.30 -9.33
C ALA A 413 -21.41 17.50 -8.11
N GLU A 414 -21.89 17.17 -6.91
CA GLU A 414 -21.10 17.27 -5.68
C GLU A 414 -19.96 16.25 -5.65
N HIS A 415 -20.21 15.01 -6.10
CA HIS A 415 -19.15 14.02 -6.32
C HIS A 415 -18.11 14.53 -7.32
N ASP A 416 -18.55 15.06 -8.47
CA ASP A 416 -17.64 15.59 -9.49
C ASP A 416 -16.77 16.72 -8.93
N ASP A 417 -17.33 17.66 -8.19
CA ASP A 417 -16.57 18.78 -7.62
C ASP A 417 -15.55 18.34 -6.56
N PHE A 418 -15.85 17.28 -5.81
CA PHE A 418 -14.89 16.66 -4.91
C PHE A 418 -13.74 15.99 -5.68
N PHE A 419 -14.05 15.12 -6.64
CA PHE A 419 -13.01 14.41 -7.39
C PHE A 419 -12.20 15.32 -8.33
N ARG A 420 -12.79 16.37 -8.92
CA ARG A 420 -12.05 17.38 -9.68
C ARG A 420 -11.02 18.08 -8.81
N ARG A 421 -11.37 18.47 -7.58
CA ARG A 421 -10.40 19.09 -6.65
C ARG A 421 -9.25 18.13 -6.30
N MET A 422 -9.51 16.83 -6.27
CA MET A 422 -8.50 15.81 -5.95
C MET A 422 -7.64 15.42 -7.16
N LEU A 423 -8.21 15.35 -8.37
CA LEU A 423 -7.63 14.61 -9.50
C LEU A 423 -7.39 15.45 -10.77
N ALA A 424 -7.89 16.68 -10.89
CA ALA A 424 -7.87 17.42 -12.16
C ALA A 424 -6.46 17.64 -12.74
N ASP A 425 -5.44 17.81 -11.89
CA ASP A 425 -4.02 17.97 -12.26
C ASP A 425 -3.24 16.64 -12.29
N VAL A 426 -3.93 15.49 -12.24
CA VAL A 426 -3.31 14.17 -12.45
C VAL A 426 -3.26 13.89 -13.94
N GLU A 427 -2.08 14.04 -14.54
CA GLU A 427 -1.83 13.85 -15.97
C GLU A 427 -1.23 12.49 -16.32
N GLU A 428 -0.72 11.76 -15.33
CA GLU A 428 -0.11 10.44 -15.50
C GLU A 428 -0.61 9.45 -14.45
N PRO A 429 -0.82 8.17 -14.81
CA PRO A 429 -1.34 7.18 -13.90
C PRO A 429 -0.28 6.76 -12.87
N THR A 430 -0.72 6.36 -11.68
CA THR A 430 0.18 5.79 -10.67
C THR A 430 0.27 4.28 -10.87
N ALA A 431 1.39 3.83 -11.42
CA ALA A 431 1.62 2.43 -11.75
C ALA A 431 3.00 1.97 -11.27
N PRO A 432 3.08 1.18 -10.18
CA PRO A 432 4.34 0.61 -9.73
C PRO A 432 5.06 -0.12 -10.86
N PHE A 433 6.34 0.20 -11.06
CA PHE A 433 7.15 -0.36 -12.16
C PHE A 433 6.54 -0.15 -13.56
N ASN A 434 5.72 0.89 -13.74
CA ASN A 434 4.97 1.20 -14.97
C ASN A 434 4.03 0.07 -15.45
N MET A 435 3.58 -0.82 -14.56
CA MET A 435 2.62 -1.86 -14.93
C MET A 435 1.19 -1.35 -14.80
N LEU A 436 0.53 -1.19 -15.94
CA LEU A 436 -0.85 -0.69 -16.07
C LEU A 436 -1.86 -1.78 -16.43
N ASP A 437 -1.43 -3.04 -16.52
CA ASP A 437 -2.34 -4.13 -16.87
C ASP A 437 -3.27 -4.45 -15.70
N VAL A 438 -4.46 -3.84 -15.74
CA VAL A 438 -5.58 -4.05 -14.81
C VAL A 438 -6.67 -4.97 -15.43
N GLN A 439 -6.35 -5.62 -16.57
CA GLN A 439 -7.28 -6.41 -17.38
C GLN A 439 -6.96 -7.91 -17.40
N GLY A 440 -5.96 -8.37 -16.65
CA GLY A 440 -5.64 -9.79 -16.50
C GLY A 440 -6.74 -10.60 -15.80
N ASP A 441 -6.65 -11.92 -15.91
CA ASP A 441 -7.55 -12.91 -15.29
C ASP A 441 -7.18 -13.26 -13.83
N GLY A 442 -6.23 -12.52 -13.23
CA GLY A 442 -5.73 -12.75 -11.88
C GLY A 442 -4.79 -13.96 -11.73
N THR A 443 -4.51 -14.74 -12.78
CA THR A 443 -3.69 -15.97 -12.70
C THR A 443 -2.19 -15.73 -12.53
N GLY A 444 -1.74 -14.49 -12.77
CA GLY A 444 -0.34 -14.06 -12.68
C GLY A 444 0.09 -13.49 -11.33
N VAL A 445 -0.69 -13.66 -10.27
CA VAL A 445 -0.50 -13.01 -8.96
C VAL A 445 0.05 -14.01 -7.94
N GLU A 446 0.98 -13.56 -7.10
CA GLU A 446 1.48 -14.25 -5.91
C GLU A 446 0.84 -13.60 -4.68
N GLU A 447 0.37 -14.41 -3.72
CA GLU A 447 -0.10 -13.94 -2.43
C GLU A 447 0.89 -14.27 -1.32
N VAL A 448 1.19 -13.29 -0.48
CA VAL A 448 2.01 -13.45 0.73
C VAL A 448 1.33 -12.76 1.91
N ARG A 449 1.29 -13.45 3.05
CA ARG A 449 0.79 -12.91 4.31
C ARG A 449 1.92 -12.67 5.32
N LEU A 450 1.85 -11.55 6.03
CA LEU A 450 2.82 -11.16 7.04
C LEU A 450 2.11 -10.61 8.28
N VAL A 451 2.22 -11.32 9.40
CA VAL A 451 1.75 -10.84 10.70
C VAL A 451 2.73 -9.80 11.23
N LEU A 452 2.23 -8.62 11.61
CA LEU A 452 3.07 -7.58 12.20
C LEU A 452 3.42 -7.92 13.66
N PRO A 453 4.66 -7.68 14.11
CA PRO A 453 5.04 -7.90 15.50
C PRO A 453 4.17 -7.10 16.48
N ASP A 454 3.75 -7.72 17.59
CA ASP A 454 2.88 -7.10 18.61
C ASP A 454 3.41 -5.74 19.10
N ALA A 455 4.73 -5.63 19.27
CA ALA A 455 5.38 -4.39 19.70
C ALA A 455 5.17 -3.23 18.69
N LEU A 456 5.26 -3.53 17.39
CA LEU A 456 5.01 -2.56 16.33
C LEU A 456 3.50 -2.24 16.24
N SER A 457 2.64 -3.25 16.31
CA SER A 457 1.18 -3.08 16.32
C SER A 457 0.74 -2.14 17.45
N ALA A 458 1.26 -2.34 18.67
CA ALA A 458 1.01 -1.47 19.80
C ALA A 458 1.58 -0.05 19.60
N GLN A 459 2.77 0.08 19.01
CA GLN A 459 3.36 1.38 18.70
C GLN A 459 2.51 2.16 17.69
N LEU A 460 2.07 1.52 16.60
CA LEU A 460 1.22 2.15 15.58
C LEU A 460 -0.08 2.70 16.20
N ARG A 461 -0.74 1.92 17.06
CA ARG A 461 -1.95 2.39 17.77
C ARG A 461 -1.64 3.57 18.68
N ARG A 462 -0.57 3.51 19.48
CA ARG A 462 -0.17 4.63 20.35
C ARG A 462 0.13 5.91 19.57
N GLU A 463 0.83 5.81 18.43
CA GLU A 463 1.13 7.00 17.64
C GLU A 463 -0.10 7.55 16.91
N ALA A 464 -1.01 6.69 16.42
CA ALA A 464 -2.30 7.14 15.88
C ALA A 464 -3.13 7.89 16.94
N GLN A 465 -3.22 7.31 18.14
CA GLN A 465 -3.90 7.89 19.31
C GLN A 465 -3.33 9.26 19.67
N ARG A 466 -2.00 9.39 19.77
CA ARG A 466 -1.32 10.67 20.07
C ARG A 466 -1.54 11.76 19.03
N GLN A 467 -1.79 11.37 17.78
CA GLN A 467 -2.11 12.31 16.70
C GLN A 467 -3.61 12.54 16.55
N SER A 468 -4.44 11.90 17.40
CA SER A 468 -5.90 11.92 17.36
C SER A 468 -6.47 11.51 15.99
N VAL A 469 -5.86 10.50 15.35
CA VAL A 469 -6.28 9.95 14.04
C VAL A 469 -6.55 8.46 14.12
N GLY A 470 -7.34 7.95 13.17
CA GLY A 470 -7.54 6.50 13.02
C GLY A 470 -6.32 5.78 12.46
N THR A 471 -6.05 4.57 12.96
CA THR A 471 -4.90 3.73 12.54
C THR A 471 -4.87 3.46 11.03
N ALA A 472 -6.02 3.36 10.38
CA ALA A 472 -6.11 3.20 8.93
C ALA A 472 -5.32 4.28 8.15
N ALA A 473 -5.28 5.52 8.65
CA ALA A 473 -4.54 6.60 8.00
C ALA A 473 -3.02 6.36 7.97
N LEU A 474 -2.46 5.67 8.97
CA LEU A 474 -1.04 5.27 8.99
C LEU A 474 -0.74 4.28 7.88
N PHE A 475 -1.61 3.28 7.69
CA PHE A 475 -1.44 2.27 6.63
C PHE A 475 -1.60 2.88 5.24
N HIS A 476 -2.52 3.84 5.06
CA HIS A 476 -2.65 4.59 3.80
C HIS A 476 -1.41 5.44 3.50
N LEU A 477 -0.84 6.10 4.51
CA LEU A 477 0.40 6.86 4.33
C LEU A 477 1.61 5.95 4.07
N ALA A 478 1.68 4.80 4.74
CA ALA A 478 2.71 3.79 4.50
C ALA A 478 2.64 3.25 3.06
N TRP A 479 1.44 2.94 2.59
CA TRP A 479 1.22 2.48 1.22
C TRP A 479 1.58 3.55 0.19
N ALA A 480 1.18 4.80 0.43
CA ALA A 480 1.60 5.92 -0.42
C ALA A 480 3.13 6.03 -0.53
N LEU A 481 3.85 5.83 0.58
CA LEU A 481 5.31 5.82 0.59
C LEU A 481 5.89 4.64 -0.20
N VAL A 482 5.32 3.44 -0.10
CA VAL A 482 5.74 2.28 -0.91
C VAL A 482 5.54 2.57 -2.40
N LEU A 483 4.36 3.07 -2.79
CA LEU A 483 4.05 3.43 -4.18
C LEU A 483 4.95 4.54 -4.70
N ALA A 484 5.26 5.53 -3.87
CA ALA A 484 6.17 6.61 -4.23
C ALA A 484 7.57 6.09 -4.60
N ARG A 485 8.08 5.09 -3.88
CA ARG A 485 9.37 4.46 -4.19
C ARG A 485 9.35 3.62 -5.45
N THR A 486 8.25 2.91 -5.71
CA THR A 486 8.13 2.02 -6.87
C THR A 486 7.73 2.73 -8.17
N THR A 487 7.22 3.96 -8.07
CA THR A 487 6.89 4.85 -9.20
C THR A 487 7.91 5.96 -9.43
N GLY A 488 8.74 6.27 -8.42
CA GLY A 488 9.67 7.40 -8.47
C GLY A 488 8.99 8.76 -8.33
N ARG A 489 7.75 8.82 -7.83
CA ARG A 489 6.95 10.04 -7.65
C ARG A 489 6.65 10.30 -6.18
N ASP A 490 6.43 11.54 -5.79
CA ASP A 490 6.01 11.92 -4.43
C ASP A 490 4.53 12.35 -4.34
N ASP A 491 3.80 12.21 -5.45
CA ASP A 491 2.37 12.39 -5.59
C ASP A 491 1.80 11.11 -6.21
N VAL A 492 1.02 10.37 -5.43
CA VAL A 492 0.53 9.03 -5.81
C VAL A 492 -0.97 8.96 -5.66
N VAL A 493 -1.61 8.25 -6.59
CA VAL A 493 -3.03 7.92 -6.56
C VAL A 493 -3.17 6.41 -6.49
N PHE A 494 -4.00 5.90 -5.59
CA PHE A 494 -4.31 4.47 -5.53
C PHE A 494 -5.77 4.27 -5.13
N GLY A 495 -6.32 3.08 -5.40
CA GLY A 495 -7.66 2.75 -4.96
C GLY A 495 -7.65 2.40 -3.48
N THR A 496 -8.50 3.06 -2.71
CA THR A 496 -8.84 2.63 -1.35
C THR A 496 -10.20 1.97 -1.36
N VAL A 497 -10.30 0.86 -0.64
CA VAL A 497 -11.52 0.09 -0.49
C VAL A 497 -12.29 0.62 0.73
N LEU A 498 -13.47 1.17 0.49
CA LEU A 498 -14.37 1.65 1.53
C LEU A 498 -15.48 0.62 1.79
N PHE A 499 -15.83 0.46 3.07
CA PHE A 499 -17.01 -0.28 3.48
C PHE A 499 -18.23 0.62 3.27
N GLY A 500 -18.97 0.48 2.17
CA GLY A 500 -20.17 1.29 1.89
C GLY A 500 -21.37 1.02 2.82
N ARG A 501 -21.18 0.33 3.95
CA ARG A 501 -22.19 0.14 5.00
C ARG A 501 -22.27 1.33 5.98
N MET A 502 -21.39 2.33 5.84
CA MET A 502 -21.21 3.42 6.83
C MET A 502 -22.39 4.39 6.90
N GLN A 503 -23.10 4.64 5.80
CA GLN A 503 -24.21 5.61 5.76
C GLN A 503 -25.63 5.01 5.85
N GLY A 504 -25.79 3.68 5.77
CA GLY A 504 -27.04 2.95 5.52
C GLY A 504 -28.29 3.15 6.41
N GLY A 505 -28.25 3.93 7.49
CA GLY A 505 -29.30 3.92 8.52
C GLY A 505 -29.20 2.71 9.45
N GLU A 506 -30.22 2.46 10.29
CA GLU A 506 -30.23 1.32 11.23
C GLU A 506 -30.25 -0.04 10.51
N GLY A 507 -29.34 -0.95 10.89
CA GLY A 507 -29.38 -2.37 10.49
C GLY A 507 -28.68 -2.70 9.17
N VAL A 508 -28.08 -1.73 8.47
CA VAL A 508 -27.35 -1.98 7.21
C VAL A 508 -26.02 -2.71 7.42
N GLU A 509 -25.44 -2.68 8.63
CA GLU A 509 -24.28 -3.52 8.96
C GLU A 509 -24.53 -5.02 8.72
N ARG A 510 -25.80 -5.47 8.85
CA ARG A 510 -26.22 -6.88 8.65
C ARG A 510 -26.98 -7.10 7.34
N ALA A 511 -27.10 -6.10 6.48
CA ALA A 511 -27.68 -6.29 5.16
C ALA A 511 -26.75 -7.15 4.30
N LEU A 512 -27.31 -8.14 3.61
CA LEU A 512 -26.56 -8.92 2.63
C LEU A 512 -26.50 -8.14 1.30
N GLY A 513 -25.36 -8.22 0.61
CA GLY A 513 -25.19 -7.61 -0.71
C GLY A 513 -23.79 -7.10 -0.99
N MET A 514 -23.63 -6.39 -2.10
CA MET A 514 -22.36 -5.76 -2.49
C MET A 514 -22.29 -4.33 -1.94
N PHE A 515 -21.58 -4.14 -0.82
CA PHE A 515 -21.47 -2.83 -0.17
C PHE A 515 -20.08 -2.19 -0.29
N ILE A 516 -19.07 -2.95 -0.65
CA ILE A 516 -17.72 -2.42 -0.80
C ILE A 516 -17.72 -1.43 -1.97
N ASN A 517 -16.85 -0.41 -1.94
CA ASN A 517 -16.58 0.42 -3.11
C ASN A 517 -15.11 0.81 -3.17
N THR A 518 -14.56 0.91 -4.37
CA THR A 518 -13.16 1.32 -4.59
C THR A 518 -13.14 2.73 -5.14
N LEU A 519 -12.56 3.65 -4.37
CA LEU A 519 -12.43 5.06 -4.76
C LEU A 519 -10.96 5.48 -4.84
N PRO A 520 -10.62 6.42 -5.73
CA PRO A 520 -9.26 6.95 -5.79
C PRO A 520 -8.97 7.77 -4.54
N LEU A 521 -7.79 7.56 -3.98
CA LEU A 521 -7.21 8.40 -2.95
C LEU A 521 -5.85 8.91 -3.47
N ARG A 522 -5.72 10.23 -3.52
CA ARG A 522 -4.45 10.90 -3.85
C ARG A 522 -3.75 11.38 -2.58
N ILE A 523 -2.50 10.96 -2.41
CA ILE A 523 -1.66 11.37 -1.29
C ILE A 523 -0.38 11.99 -1.84
N ARG A 524 -0.11 13.23 -1.44
CA ARG A 524 1.14 13.94 -1.72
C ARG A 524 2.04 13.84 -0.49
N ILE A 525 3.25 13.33 -0.67
CA ILE A 525 4.25 13.16 0.40
C ILE A 525 5.52 13.99 0.18
N GLY A 526 5.55 14.79 -0.88
CA GLY A 526 6.64 15.70 -1.22
C GLY A 526 6.82 16.84 -0.21
N GLY A 527 8.02 16.97 0.36
CA GLY A 527 8.42 18.13 1.18
C GLY A 527 7.80 18.25 2.58
N GLN A 528 6.79 17.44 2.92
CA GLN A 528 6.04 17.52 4.17
C GLN A 528 6.58 16.60 5.28
N GLY A 529 6.28 16.96 6.53
CA GLY A 529 6.61 16.16 7.71
C GLY A 529 5.60 15.03 7.96
N VAL A 530 6.05 13.92 8.56
CA VAL A 530 5.23 12.72 8.79
C VAL A 530 3.90 13.02 9.50
N ALA A 531 3.91 13.81 10.58
CA ALA A 531 2.69 14.10 11.33
C ALA A 531 1.69 14.96 10.54
N GLU A 532 2.19 15.86 9.69
CA GLU A 532 1.33 16.69 8.83
C GLU A 532 0.68 15.84 7.73
N CYS A 533 1.47 15.03 7.01
CA CYS A 533 0.93 14.11 6.01
C CYS A 533 -0.10 13.17 6.62
N LEU A 534 0.15 12.63 7.82
CA LEU A 534 -0.78 11.72 8.48
C LEU A 534 -2.14 12.38 8.77
N ARG A 535 -2.14 13.62 9.30
CA ARG A 535 -3.38 14.37 9.53
C ARG A 535 -4.11 14.71 8.23
N GLN A 536 -3.38 15.06 7.18
CA GLN A 536 -3.96 15.31 5.86
C GLN A 536 -4.59 14.03 5.29
N THR A 537 -3.89 12.90 5.34
CA THR A 537 -4.42 11.59 4.93
C THR A 537 -5.68 11.23 5.71
N HIS A 538 -5.70 11.45 7.02
CA HIS A 538 -6.89 11.21 7.84
C HIS A 538 -8.08 12.10 7.44
N ALA A 539 -7.83 13.40 7.20
CA ALA A 539 -8.87 14.32 6.74
C ALA A 539 -9.42 13.95 5.35
N LEU A 540 -8.53 13.55 4.43
CA LEU A 540 -8.89 13.07 3.09
C LEU A 540 -9.77 11.81 3.16
N LEU A 541 -9.38 10.81 3.97
CA LEU A 541 -10.18 9.60 4.19
C LEU A 541 -11.56 9.94 4.78
N THR A 542 -11.60 10.87 5.73
CA THR A 542 -12.85 11.32 6.35
C THR A 542 -13.79 11.98 5.35
N ASP A 543 -13.28 12.87 4.51
CA ASP A 543 -14.09 13.51 3.48
C ASP A 543 -14.49 12.52 2.36
N LEU A 544 -13.67 11.52 2.08
CA LEU A 544 -13.97 10.49 1.08
C LEU A 544 -15.17 9.60 1.49
N VAL A 545 -15.38 9.34 2.78
CA VAL A 545 -16.56 8.59 3.29
C VAL A 545 -17.87 9.29 2.90
N HIS A 546 -17.91 10.62 2.82
CA HIS A 546 -19.10 11.36 2.36
C HIS A 546 -19.45 11.04 0.90
N HIS A 547 -18.45 10.67 0.11
CA HIS A 547 -18.57 10.34 -1.30
C HIS A 547 -18.49 8.84 -1.58
N GLU A 548 -18.68 7.98 -0.57
CA GLU A 548 -18.49 6.52 -0.65
C GLU A 548 -19.37 5.82 -1.70
N HIS A 549 -20.45 6.46 -2.15
CA HIS A 549 -21.35 5.93 -3.17
C HIS A 549 -20.99 6.36 -4.60
N ALA A 550 -19.97 7.21 -4.82
CA ALA A 550 -19.57 7.57 -6.18
C ALA A 550 -19.02 6.37 -6.96
N SER A 551 -19.15 6.35 -8.29
CA SER A 551 -18.47 5.33 -9.09
C SER A 551 -17.01 5.71 -9.37
N LEU A 552 -16.13 4.70 -9.42
CA LEU A 552 -14.73 4.89 -9.82
C LEU A 552 -14.62 5.52 -11.21
N SER A 553 -15.50 5.13 -12.14
CA SER A 553 -15.52 5.68 -13.51
C SER A 553 -15.88 7.16 -13.53
N GLN A 554 -16.77 7.62 -12.65
CA GLN A 554 -17.08 9.05 -12.47
C GLN A 554 -15.87 9.81 -11.90
N ALA A 555 -15.24 9.27 -10.85
CA ALA A 555 -14.06 9.88 -10.26
C ALA A 555 -12.90 9.99 -11.27
N GLN A 556 -12.66 8.93 -12.07
CA GLN A 556 -11.61 8.91 -13.10
C GLN A 556 -11.87 9.94 -14.21
N LYS A 557 -13.12 10.18 -14.60
CA LYS A 557 -13.49 11.24 -15.56
C LYS A 557 -13.16 12.65 -15.07
N CYS A 558 -12.95 12.82 -13.77
CA CYS A 558 -12.54 14.09 -13.18
C CYS A 558 -11.02 14.30 -13.18
N SER A 559 -10.24 13.33 -13.67
CA SER A 559 -8.78 13.44 -13.82
C SER A 559 -8.37 14.09 -15.15
N GLY A 560 -7.12 14.53 -15.24
CA GLY A 560 -6.53 15.04 -16.48
C GLY A 560 -6.11 13.96 -17.49
N LEU A 561 -6.34 12.68 -17.18
CA LEU A 561 -5.94 11.56 -18.03
C LEU A 561 -6.80 11.44 -19.29
N ALA A 562 -6.17 10.97 -20.37
CA ALA A 562 -6.88 10.58 -21.58
C ALA A 562 -7.86 9.42 -21.30
N GLY A 563 -9.00 9.42 -22.00
CA GLY A 563 -10.02 8.39 -21.85
C GLY A 563 -9.46 6.98 -22.11
N GLY A 564 -9.73 6.04 -21.21
CA GLY A 564 -9.32 4.64 -21.32
C GLY A 564 -8.02 4.28 -20.58
N VAL A 565 -7.24 5.26 -20.11
CA VAL A 565 -6.05 5.00 -19.27
C VAL A 565 -6.49 4.86 -17.80
N PRO A 566 -6.18 3.76 -17.10
CA PRO A 566 -6.55 3.59 -15.69
C PRO A 566 -5.81 4.61 -14.82
N LEU A 567 -6.48 5.18 -13.81
CA LEU A 567 -5.90 6.19 -12.93
C LEU A 567 -4.77 5.64 -12.03
N PHE A 568 -4.91 4.37 -11.65
CA PHE A 568 -3.95 3.64 -10.82
C PHE A 568 -4.01 2.14 -11.11
N SER A 569 -2.95 1.42 -10.77
CA SER A 569 -2.89 -0.06 -10.82
C SER A 569 -2.63 -0.71 -9.45
N ALA A 570 -2.75 0.08 -8.37
CA ALA A 570 -2.52 -0.36 -6.99
C ALA A 570 -3.75 -0.14 -6.09
N LEU A 571 -4.04 -1.09 -5.21
CA LEU A 571 -5.11 -1.03 -4.21
C LEU A 571 -4.60 -1.16 -2.77
N LEU A 572 -5.31 -0.51 -1.85
CA LEU A 572 -5.21 -0.75 -0.41
C LEU A 572 -6.60 -1.07 0.15
N ASN A 573 -6.72 -2.22 0.82
CA ASN A 573 -7.92 -2.62 1.54
C ASN A 573 -7.61 -2.70 3.04
N TYR A 574 -8.23 -1.85 3.85
CA TYR A 574 -8.09 -1.91 5.31
C TYR A 574 -9.38 -2.45 5.92
N ARG A 575 -9.33 -3.64 6.50
CA ARG A 575 -10.47 -4.30 7.15
C ARG A 575 -10.23 -4.50 8.63
N TYR A 576 -11.31 -4.40 9.41
CA TYR A 576 -11.31 -4.74 10.83
C TYR A 576 -12.03 -6.07 11.01
N THR A 577 -11.30 -7.09 11.43
CA THR A 577 -11.80 -8.44 11.62
C THR A 577 -11.36 -8.88 13.02
N PRO A 578 -12.18 -8.65 14.07
CA PRO A 578 -11.81 -9.01 15.42
C PRO A 578 -11.61 -10.53 15.46
N LYS A 579 -10.41 -10.98 15.86
CA LYS A 579 -10.17 -12.41 16.07
C LYS A 579 -11.16 -12.91 17.10
N ALA A 580 -11.89 -13.97 16.78
CA ALA A 580 -12.62 -14.74 17.76
C ALA A 580 -11.63 -15.10 18.90
N ALA A 581 -12.06 -14.93 20.15
CA ALA A 581 -11.19 -15.18 21.30
C ALA A 581 -10.54 -16.57 21.20
N PRO A 582 -9.27 -16.76 21.61
CA PRO A 582 -8.65 -18.08 21.60
C PRO A 582 -9.50 -19.04 22.44
N GLY A 583 -10.09 -20.05 21.79
CA GLY A 583 -11.05 -20.97 22.42
C GLY A 583 -12.53 -20.69 22.12
N ALA A 584 -12.85 -19.73 21.25
CA ALA A 584 -14.17 -19.68 20.62
C ALA A 584 -14.32 -20.94 19.75
N GLU A 585 -15.18 -21.86 20.19
CA GLU A 585 -15.64 -22.98 19.38
C GLU A 585 -16.20 -22.43 18.07
N ALA A 586 -16.04 -23.16 16.96
CA ALA A 586 -16.80 -22.88 15.73
C ALA A 586 -18.28 -22.69 16.11
N PRO A 587 -19.05 -21.84 15.38
CA PRO A 587 -20.47 -21.65 15.68
C PRO A 587 -21.11 -23.02 15.90
N SER A 588 -21.78 -23.25 17.03
CA SER A 588 -22.35 -24.57 17.32
C SER A 588 -23.22 -25.03 16.13
N GLY A 589 -23.06 -26.25 15.62
CA GLY A 589 -23.72 -26.68 14.37
C GLY A 589 -22.93 -26.42 13.06
N TRP A 590 -21.74 -25.83 13.14
CA TRP A 590 -20.70 -25.85 12.11
C TRP A 590 -19.70 -27.01 12.28
N ASP A 591 -19.94 -27.89 13.25
CA ASP A 591 -19.18 -29.13 13.41
C ASP A 591 -19.18 -29.92 12.10
N GLY A 592 -18.06 -30.58 11.77
CA GLY A 592 -17.93 -31.43 10.58
C GLY A 592 -18.05 -30.71 9.22
N ILE A 593 -17.96 -29.38 9.20
CA ILE A 593 -17.78 -28.55 7.99
C ILE A 593 -16.42 -27.83 8.11
N GLU A 594 -15.56 -27.91 7.09
CA GLU A 594 -14.31 -27.14 7.06
C GLU A 594 -14.21 -26.35 5.76
N VAL A 595 -13.69 -25.12 5.84
CA VAL A 595 -13.32 -24.34 4.65
C VAL A 595 -11.92 -24.78 4.22
N ILE A 596 -11.81 -25.43 3.06
CA ILE A 596 -10.53 -25.96 2.54
C ILE A 596 -9.83 -24.94 1.63
N GLY A 597 -10.60 -24.09 0.95
CA GLY A 597 -10.03 -23.14 -0.01
C GLY A 597 -10.97 -22.01 -0.41
N GLY A 598 -10.36 -20.93 -0.91
CA GLY A 598 -11.01 -19.75 -1.47
C GLY A 598 -9.96 -18.68 -1.77
N GLU A 599 -9.76 -18.37 -3.05
CA GLU A 599 -8.85 -17.31 -3.48
C GLU A 599 -9.66 -16.05 -3.83
N GLU A 600 -9.49 -14.98 -3.06
CA GLU A 600 -9.98 -13.65 -3.44
C GLU A 600 -9.03 -13.11 -4.52
N ARG A 601 -9.41 -13.20 -5.80
CA ARG A 601 -8.58 -12.70 -6.91
C ARG A 601 -8.95 -11.25 -7.23
N THR A 602 -7.94 -10.40 -7.30
CA THR A 602 -8.07 -9.01 -7.76
C THR A 602 -7.56 -8.87 -9.19
N ASN A 603 -8.22 -8.02 -9.98
CA ASN A 603 -7.77 -7.66 -11.32
C ASN A 603 -6.63 -6.62 -11.31
N TYR A 604 -6.21 -6.15 -10.13
CA TYR A 604 -5.11 -5.20 -9.98
C TYR A 604 -3.77 -5.92 -9.76
N PRO A 605 -2.69 -5.51 -10.45
CA PRO A 605 -1.39 -6.16 -10.34
C PRO A 605 -0.70 -5.95 -8.98
N PHE A 606 -1.16 -4.96 -8.20
CA PHE A 606 -0.69 -4.70 -6.84
C PHE A 606 -1.88 -4.45 -5.91
N SER A 607 -2.07 -5.32 -4.94
CA SER A 607 -3.08 -5.15 -3.89
C SER A 607 -2.45 -5.43 -2.53
N MET A 608 -2.77 -4.57 -1.58
CA MET A 608 -2.37 -4.71 -0.18
C MET A 608 -3.63 -4.74 0.67
N ALA A 609 -3.88 -5.84 1.37
CA ALA A 609 -4.89 -5.91 2.40
C ALA A 609 -4.27 -5.82 3.80
N VAL A 610 -4.98 -5.19 4.72
CA VAL A 610 -4.60 -5.02 6.12
C VAL A 610 -5.76 -5.52 6.97
N ASP A 611 -5.52 -6.56 7.76
CA ASP A 611 -6.50 -7.13 8.68
C ASP A 611 -6.18 -6.65 10.11
N ASP A 612 -6.99 -5.72 10.62
CA ASP A 612 -6.94 -5.23 12.00
C ASP A 612 -7.70 -6.20 12.91
N GLN A 613 -6.96 -6.92 13.74
CA GLN A 613 -7.48 -7.94 14.66
C GLN A 613 -7.78 -7.39 16.06
N GLY A 614 -7.82 -6.06 16.22
CA GLY A 614 -7.99 -5.36 17.49
C GLY A 614 -6.71 -5.27 18.34
N THR A 615 -5.96 -6.36 18.47
CA THR A 615 -4.68 -6.39 19.22
C THR A 615 -3.45 -6.41 18.30
N GLY A 616 -3.58 -6.99 17.11
CA GLY A 616 -2.52 -7.09 16.11
C GLY A 616 -2.98 -6.72 14.71
N PHE A 617 -2.06 -6.77 13.75
CA PHE A 617 -2.32 -6.54 12.34
C PHE A 617 -1.71 -7.66 11.49
N GLU A 618 -2.39 -8.06 10.44
CA GLU A 618 -1.85 -8.91 9.37
C GLU A 618 -1.87 -8.15 8.04
N LEU A 619 -0.79 -8.26 7.27
CA LEU A 619 -0.69 -7.77 5.91
C LEU A 619 -0.91 -8.94 4.95
N ALA A 620 -1.67 -8.76 3.89
CA ALA A 620 -1.76 -9.69 2.77
C ALA A 620 -1.47 -8.95 1.46
N ALA A 621 -0.33 -9.24 0.85
CA ALA A 621 0.06 -8.68 -0.43
C ALA A 621 -0.28 -9.64 -1.56
N GLN A 622 -0.97 -9.13 -2.58
CA GLN A 622 -1.22 -9.82 -3.83
C GLN A 622 -0.54 -9.02 -4.95
N VAL A 623 0.53 -9.58 -5.51
CA VAL A 623 1.40 -8.88 -6.46
C VAL A 623 1.71 -9.74 -7.68
N ALA A 624 1.83 -9.15 -8.86
CA ALA A 624 2.29 -9.85 -10.06
C ALA A 624 3.59 -10.65 -9.81
N ARG A 625 3.58 -11.93 -10.14
CA ARG A 625 4.62 -12.93 -9.83
C ARG A 625 6.04 -12.53 -10.29
N GLY A 626 6.15 -11.73 -11.34
CA GLY A 626 7.45 -11.23 -11.84
C GLY A 626 8.17 -10.27 -10.89
N ILE A 627 7.47 -9.70 -9.91
CA ILE A 627 8.02 -8.72 -8.95
C ILE A 627 8.27 -9.36 -7.58
N GLY A 628 7.37 -10.24 -7.13
CA GLY A 628 7.44 -10.95 -5.85
C GLY A 628 6.61 -10.27 -4.75
N ALA A 629 5.61 -10.94 -4.19
CA ALA A 629 4.71 -10.34 -3.20
C ALA A 629 5.37 -10.08 -1.84
N GLN A 630 6.36 -10.90 -1.45
CA GLN A 630 7.08 -10.75 -0.19
C GLN A 630 7.75 -9.37 -0.05
N CYS A 631 8.34 -8.83 -1.12
CA CYS A 631 9.02 -7.53 -1.04
C CYS A 631 8.04 -6.39 -0.70
N PHE A 632 6.79 -6.45 -1.16
CA PHE A 632 5.77 -5.47 -0.82
C PHE A 632 5.35 -5.55 0.65
N CYS A 633 5.22 -6.75 1.22
CA CYS A 633 5.02 -6.93 2.65
C CYS A 633 6.19 -6.35 3.46
N ASP A 634 7.42 -6.62 3.04
CA ASP A 634 8.63 -6.15 3.72
C ASP A 634 8.76 -4.62 3.65
N TRP A 635 8.47 -4.02 2.49
CA TRP A 635 8.47 -2.56 2.32
C TRP A 635 7.35 -1.89 3.09
N MET A 636 6.15 -2.48 3.14
CA MET A 636 5.06 -1.98 3.99
C MET A 636 5.42 -2.05 5.47
N HIS A 637 5.99 -3.15 5.93
CA HIS A 637 6.49 -3.30 7.29
C HIS A 637 7.56 -2.24 7.62
N ALA A 638 8.54 -2.03 6.72
CA ALA A 638 9.57 -1.01 6.88
C ALA A 638 9.00 0.42 6.90
N ALA A 639 8.03 0.71 6.01
CA ALA A 639 7.33 1.99 5.96
C ALA A 639 6.59 2.27 7.28
N LEU A 640 5.80 1.30 7.77
CA LEU A 640 5.06 1.41 9.02
C LEU A 640 5.97 1.65 10.21
N ARG A 641 7.05 0.86 10.34
CA ARG A 641 8.06 1.04 11.38
C ARG A 641 8.70 2.42 11.30
N GLY A 642 9.14 2.84 10.11
CA GLY A 642 9.78 4.13 9.91
C GLY A 642 8.87 5.32 10.20
N LEU A 643 7.57 5.22 9.87
CA LEU A 643 6.56 6.21 10.21
C LEU A 643 6.32 6.26 11.72
N ALA A 644 6.18 5.11 12.38
CA ALA A 644 5.99 5.03 13.82
C ALA A 644 7.18 5.60 14.60
N ASP A 645 8.42 5.30 14.16
CA ASP A 645 9.64 5.85 14.76
C ASP A 645 9.76 7.35 14.52
N ALA A 646 9.42 7.82 13.32
CA ALA A 646 9.40 9.24 13.02
C ALA A 646 8.37 9.99 13.87
N LEU A 647 7.17 9.46 14.06
CA LEU A 647 6.15 10.07 14.93
C LEU A 647 6.60 10.11 16.39
N ALA A 648 7.26 9.06 16.88
CA ALA A 648 7.74 9.01 18.25
C ALA A 648 8.93 9.96 18.52
N GLN A 649 9.85 10.11 17.56
CA GLN A 649 11.13 10.78 17.79
C GLN A 649 11.26 12.14 17.12
N GLN A 650 10.74 12.29 15.90
CA GLN A 650 10.87 13.51 15.11
C GLN A 650 9.69 13.67 14.14
N PRO A 651 8.51 14.13 14.62
CA PRO A 651 7.28 14.20 13.82
C PRO A 651 7.39 15.02 12.53
N GLY A 652 8.32 15.98 12.49
CA GLY A 652 8.64 16.81 11.33
C GLY A 652 9.64 16.19 10.34
N ARG A 653 10.12 14.96 10.58
CA ARG A 653 10.95 14.23 9.61
C ARG A 653 10.17 14.10 8.30
N ARG A 654 10.85 14.28 7.16
CA ARG A 654 10.23 14.15 5.84
C ARG A 654 9.83 12.70 5.58
N VAL A 655 8.62 12.47 5.07
CA VAL A 655 8.12 11.11 4.74
C VAL A 655 9.09 10.40 3.78
N MET A 656 9.53 11.11 2.73
CA MET A 656 10.48 10.59 1.73
C MET A 656 11.91 10.32 2.26
N SER A 657 12.21 10.63 3.52
CA SER A 657 13.49 10.27 4.16
C SER A 657 13.46 8.93 4.88
N ILE A 658 12.30 8.27 4.94
CA ILE A 658 12.15 6.94 5.51
C ILE A 658 12.67 5.91 4.51
N ASP A 659 13.55 5.03 4.98
CA ASP A 659 14.11 3.94 4.18
C ASP A 659 13.20 2.72 4.22
N LEU A 660 13.00 2.09 3.06
CA LEU A 660 12.18 0.90 2.91
C LEU A 660 13.00 -0.37 2.76
N LEU A 661 14.30 -0.26 2.44
CA LEU A 661 15.14 -1.42 2.22
C LEU A 661 15.51 -2.05 3.56
N ALA A 662 15.18 -3.33 3.70
CA ALA A 662 15.67 -4.12 4.83
C ALA A 662 17.20 -4.29 4.74
N ASP A 663 17.86 -4.51 5.87
CA ASP A 663 19.33 -4.68 5.89
C ASP A 663 19.79 -5.85 5.01
N GLY A 664 19.01 -6.93 4.93
CA GLY A 664 19.27 -8.06 4.03
C GLY A 664 19.24 -7.68 2.55
N GLU A 665 18.24 -6.90 2.13
CA GLU A 665 18.15 -6.38 0.76
C GLU A 665 19.30 -5.44 0.45
N ARG A 666 19.63 -4.53 1.38
CA ARG A 666 20.75 -3.60 1.22
C ARG A 666 22.08 -4.35 1.07
N LEU A 667 22.33 -5.38 1.87
CA LEU A 667 23.51 -6.22 1.75
C LEU A 667 23.57 -6.95 0.40
N ARG A 668 22.43 -7.44 -0.10
CA ARG A 668 22.35 -8.08 -1.42
C ARG A 668 22.64 -7.10 -2.55
N LEU A 669 22.08 -5.90 -2.51
CA LEU A 669 22.37 -4.85 -3.49
C LEU A 669 23.84 -4.41 -3.45
N GLN A 670 24.41 -4.29 -2.25
CA GLN A 670 25.84 -4.00 -2.08
C GLN A 670 26.71 -5.13 -2.66
N ALA A 671 26.34 -6.39 -2.43
CA ALA A 671 27.06 -7.54 -2.98
C ALA A 671 26.99 -7.58 -4.52
N LEU A 672 25.83 -7.26 -5.11
CA LEU A 672 25.65 -7.17 -6.57
C LEU A 672 26.46 -6.01 -7.18
N GLY A 673 26.53 -4.88 -6.48
CA GLY A 673 27.28 -3.70 -6.92
C GLY A 673 28.79 -3.76 -6.64
N ASN A 674 29.27 -4.77 -5.91
CA ASN A 674 30.66 -4.85 -5.50
C ASN A 674 31.54 -5.45 -6.61
N ASN A 675 32.26 -4.61 -7.34
CA ASN A 675 33.33 -5.07 -8.22
C ASN A 675 34.59 -5.39 -7.39
N THR A 676 34.93 -6.67 -7.26
CA THR A 676 36.08 -7.14 -6.48
C THR A 676 37.42 -6.98 -7.21
N SER A 677 37.41 -6.71 -8.51
CA SER A 677 38.61 -6.55 -9.33
C SER A 677 39.23 -5.16 -9.14
N ARG A 678 40.38 -5.11 -8.46
CA ARG A 678 41.18 -3.89 -8.27
C ARG A 678 42.50 -4.01 -9.06
N HIS A 679 42.80 -3.02 -9.89
CA HIS A 679 44.08 -2.94 -10.62
C HIS A 679 44.87 -1.69 -10.19
N ALA A 680 45.06 -1.51 -8.87
CA ALA A 680 45.66 -0.30 -8.28
C ALA A 680 47.09 -0.04 -8.76
N ASP A 681 47.84 -1.10 -9.10
CA ASP A 681 49.23 -1.02 -9.58
C ASP A 681 49.33 -1.15 -11.11
N ALA A 682 48.22 -1.00 -11.84
CA ALA A 682 48.26 -1.10 -13.30
C ALA A 682 49.12 0.05 -13.87
N PRO A 683 50.17 -0.26 -14.65
CA PRO A 683 50.98 0.78 -15.23
C PRO A 683 50.14 1.58 -16.27
N PRO A 684 50.51 2.84 -16.54
CA PRO A 684 49.88 3.63 -17.59
C PRO A 684 49.82 2.90 -18.93
N VAL A 685 48.78 3.15 -19.73
CA VAL A 685 48.57 2.45 -21.02
C VAL A 685 49.77 2.51 -21.95
N HIS A 686 50.46 3.65 -22.04
CA HIS A 686 51.66 3.75 -22.88
C HIS A 686 52.79 2.81 -22.43
N ARG A 687 52.94 2.57 -21.11
CA ARG A 687 53.90 1.59 -20.56
C ARG A 687 53.47 0.15 -20.86
N LEU A 688 52.17 -0.14 -20.91
CA LEU A 688 51.67 -1.45 -21.36
C LEU A 688 52.02 -1.71 -22.83
N ILE A 689 51.93 -0.68 -23.67
CA ILE A 689 52.34 -0.76 -25.08
C ILE A 689 53.85 -1.00 -25.17
N GLU A 690 54.67 -0.28 -24.39
CA GLU A 690 56.13 -0.51 -24.34
C GLU A 690 56.49 -1.94 -23.92
N GLN A 691 55.76 -2.53 -22.98
CA GLN A 691 55.93 -3.92 -22.60
C GLN A 691 55.66 -4.87 -23.78
N GLN A 692 54.64 -4.60 -24.59
CA GLN A 692 54.39 -5.38 -25.81
C GLN A 692 55.45 -5.17 -26.87
N VAL A 693 55.98 -3.96 -27.02
CA VAL A 693 57.11 -3.68 -27.94
C VAL A 693 58.32 -4.53 -27.58
N ARG A 694 58.64 -4.66 -26.28
CA ARG A 694 59.75 -5.50 -25.81
C ARG A 694 59.49 -7.00 -26.00
N ALA A 695 58.24 -7.43 -25.82
CA ALA A 695 57.88 -8.84 -25.91
C ALA A 695 57.73 -9.33 -27.37
N ARG A 696 57.18 -8.48 -28.25
CA ARG A 696 56.74 -8.84 -29.62
C ARG A 696 56.89 -7.64 -30.58
N PRO A 697 58.14 -7.20 -30.87
CA PRO A 697 58.38 -5.98 -31.64
C PRO A 697 57.84 -6.00 -33.07
N ASP A 698 57.90 -7.15 -33.74
CA ASP A 698 57.60 -7.27 -35.18
C ASP A 698 56.12 -7.56 -35.47
N VAL A 699 55.29 -7.74 -34.44
CA VAL A 699 53.85 -7.97 -34.61
C VAL A 699 53.16 -6.67 -35.02
N ILE A 700 52.26 -6.75 -36.00
CA ILE A 700 51.45 -5.60 -36.44
C ILE A 700 50.57 -5.09 -35.29
N ALA A 701 50.73 -3.82 -34.95
CA ALA A 701 50.00 -3.13 -33.88
C ALA A 701 48.90 -2.22 -34.42
N LEU A 702 49.10 -1.62 -35.60
CA LEU A 702 48.17 -0.69 -36.20
C LEU A 702 48.04 -0.94 -37.71
N VAL A 703 46.81 -0.96 -38.21
CA VAL A 703 46.49 -1.03 -39.65
C VAL A 703 45.58 0.15 -39.97
N CYS A 704 45.99 0.98 -40.92
CA CYS A 704 45.23 2.14 -41.39
C CYS A 704 45.26 2.20 -42.91
N GLY A 705 44.16 1.79 -43.55
CA GLY A 705 44.11 1.64 -45.01
C GLY A 705 45.16 0.64 -45.49
N SER A 706 46.08 1.09 -46.35
CA SER A 706 47.21 0.28 -46.85
C SER A 706 48.45 0.32 -45.97
N GLU A 707 48.51 1.19 -44.96
CA GLU A 707 49.64 1.29 -44.03
C GLU A 707 49.46 0.27 -42.89
N SER A 708 50.54 -0.43 -42.53
CA SER A 708 50.59 -1.34 -41.39
C SER A 708 51.88 -1.10 -40.62
N LEU A 709 51.76 -0.83 -39.32
CA LEU A 709 52.88 -0.57 -38.42
C LEU A 709 53.00 -1.68 -37.39
N SER A 710 54.21 -2.20 -37.20
CA SER A 710 54.53 -3.07 -36.08
C SER A 710 54.53 -2.32 -34.75
N TYR A 711 54.50 -3.04 -33.63
CA TYR A 711 54.66 -2.43 -32.30
C TYR A 711 55.93 -1.58 -32.23
N ALA A 712 57.06 -2.09 -32.72
CA ALA A 712 58.32 -1.36 -32.73
C ALA A 712 58.25 -0.07 -33.56
N GLN A 713 57.68 -0.12 -34.77
CA GLN A 713 57.56 1.03 -35.65
C GLN A 713 56.64 2.11 -35.08
N LEU A 714 55.49 1.73 -34.53
CA LEU A 714 54.56 2.66 -33.89
C LEU A 714 55.19 3.31 -32.66
N ASN A 715 55.89 2.53 -31.83
CA ASN A 715 56.54 3.02 -30.63
C ASN A 715 57.68 3.98 -30.93
N GLU A 716 58.53 3.69 -31.92
CA GLU A 716 59.59 4.59 -32.36
C GLU A 716 59.04 5.93 -32.87
N ARG A 717 57.98 5.90 -33.69
CA ARG A 717 57.31 7.11 -34.19
C ARG A 717 56.76 7.95 -33.03
N ALA A 718 56.09 7.32 -32.07
CA ALA A 718 55.58 7.99 -30.89
C ALA A 718 56.68 8.51 -29.95
N ASN A 719 57.79 7.78 -29.80
CA ASN A 719 58.92 8.18 -28.95
C ASN A 719 59.59 9.45 -29.48
N ARG A 720 59.91 9.49 -30.77
CA ARG A 720 60.52 10.67 -31.40
C ARG A 720 59.63 11.91 -31.23
N LEU A 721 58.33 11.76 -31.44
CA LEU A 721 57.37 12.84 -31.22
C LEU A 721 57.27 13.22 -29.73
N ALA A 722 57.31 12.26 -28.81
CA ALA A 722 57.28 12.53 -27.37
C ALA A 722 58.50 13.33 -26.90
N HIS A 723 59.71 12.99 -27.36
CA HIS A 723 60.92 13.77 -27.07
C HIS A 723 60.82 15.19 -27.60
N ARG A 724 60.27 15.38 -28.81
CA ARG A 724 60.02 16.71 -29.35
C ARG A 724 58.99 17.51 -28.53
N LEU A 725 57.93 16.87 -28.04
CA LEU A 725 56.95 17.48 -27.13
C LEU A 725 57.63 17.95 -25.84
N ILE A 726 58.43 17.08 -25.21
CA ILE A 726 59.18 17.40 -23.99
C ILE A 726 60.15 18.57 -24.24
N ALA A 727 60.87 18.57 -25.36
CA ALA A 727 61.76 19.66 -25.76
C ALA A 727 61.02 20.98 -26.01
N SER A 728 59.72 20.92 -26.33
CA SER A 728 58.84 22.07 -26.51
C SER A 728 58.22 22.58 -25.20
N GLY A 729 58.63 22.03 -24.05
CA GLY A 729 58.19 22.46 -22.72
C GLY A 729 56.97 21.72 -22.17
N VAL A 730 56.56 20.60 -22.79
CA VAL A 730 55.47 19.76 -22.29
C VAL A 730 55.95 19.01 -21.03
N THR A 731 55.19 19.16 -19.94
CA THR A 731 55.42 18.49 -18.66
C THR A 731 54.22 17.64 -18.26
N PRO A 732 54.33 16.77 -17.24
CA PRO A 732 53.14 16.21 -16.59
C PRO A 732 52.11 17.28 -16.24
N GLU A 733 50.82 16.93 -16.35
CA GLU A 733 49.65 17.83 -16.22
C GLU A 733 49.46 18.89 -17.32
N SER A 734 50.39 19.00 -18.28
CA SER A 734 50.14 19.77 -19.50
C SER A 734 49.00 19.17 -20.30
N LYS A 735 48.24 20.01 -21.00
CA LYS A 735 47.17 19.61 -21.91
C LYS A 735 47.58 19.90 -23.35
N VAL A 736 47.69 18.85 -24.15
CA VAL A 736 48.09 18.94 -25.55
C VAL A 736 46.88 18.62 -26.42
N GLY A 737 46.47 19.57 -27.25
CA GLY A 737 45.40 19.36 -28.20
C GLY A 737 45.81 18.37 -29.30
N ILE A 738 44.88 17.56 -29.78
CA ILE A 738 45.05 16.69 -30.95
C ILE A 738 43.93 16.99 -31.94
N ALA A 739 44.27 17.63 -33.05
CA ALA A 739 43.38 17.98 -34.15
C ALA A 739 43.96 17.47 -35.48
N VAL A 740 43.84 16.17 -35.70
CA VAL A 740 44.44 15.44 -36.83
C VAL A 740 43.40 14.55 -37.49
N SER A 741 43.61 14.21 -38.76
CA SER A 741 42.78 13.24 -39.47
C SER A 741 42.91 11.84 -38.86
N ARG A 742 41.95 10.94 -39.12
CA ARG A 742 41.99 9.56 -38.61
C ARG A 742 42.99 8.70 -39.40
N ASP A 743 44.27 8.81 -39.04
CA ASP A 743 45.37 8.07 -39.66
C ASP A 743 46.36 7.51 -38.61
N ALA A 744 47.49 6.96 -39.08
CA ALA A 744 48.53 6.44 -38.20
C ALA A 744 49.19 7.53 -37.32
N ASP A 745 49.23 8.78 -37.80
CA ASP A 745 49.77 9.92 -37.05
C ASP A 745 48.89 10.30 -35.87
N MET A 746 47.56 10.12 -35.97
CA MET A 746 46.67 10.30 -34.82
C MET A 746 47.03 9.38 -33.66
N VAL A 747 47.21 8.09 -33.94
CA VAL A 747 47.53 7.10 -32.89
C VAL A 747 48.93 7.34 -32.34
N ALA A 748 49.90 7.64 -33.20
CA ALA A 748 51.25 8.00 -32.77
C ALA A 748 51.26 9.29 -31.94
N GLY A 749 50.46 10.29 -32.30
CA GLY A 749 50.29 11.56 -31.59
C GLY A 749 49.69 11.37 -30.20
N VAL A 750 48.60 10.61 -30.09
CA VAL A 750 48.00 10.25 -28.80
C VAL A 750 49.02 9.53 -27.91
N LEU A 751 49.72 8.54 -28.46
CA LEU A 751 50.72 7.78 -27.72
C LEU A 751 51.90 8.66 -27.29
N ALA A 752 52.35 9.58 -28.15
CA ALA A 752 53.42 10.52 -27.87
C ALA A 752 53.06 11.48 -26.74
N VAL A 753 51.83 12.02 -26.73
CA VAL A 753 51.34 12.88 -25.64
C VAL A 753 51.34 12.11 -24.32
N LEU A 754 50.81 10.89 -24.29
CA LEU A 754 50.83 10.05 -23.08
C LEU A 754 52.26 9.73 -22.61
N LYS A 755 53.19 9.48 -23.54
CA LYS A 755 54.61 9.22 -23.25
C LYS A 755 55.36 10.45 -22.74
N SER A 756 54.97 11.66 -23.18
CA SER A 756 55.48 12.93 -22.63
C SER A 756 54.97 13.22 -21.21
N GLY A 757 53.98 12.44 -20.73
CA GLY A 757 53.33 12.60 -19.44
C GLY A 757 52.18 13.61 -19.41
N ALA A 758 51.88 14.23 -20.56
CA ALA A 758 50.77 15.16 -20.72
C ALA A 758 49.44 14.44 -21.02
N ALA A 759 48.35 15.17 -20.85
CA ALA A 759 47.01 14.74 -21.20
C ALA A 759 46.63 15.22 -22.59
N TYR A 760 46.10 14.33 -23.42
CA TYR A 760 45.61 14.73 -24.74
C TYR A 760 44.18 15.28 -24.68
N VAL A 761 43.89 16.27 -25.52
CA VAL A 761 42.57 16.89 -25.68
C VAL A 761 42.16 16.73 -27.14
N PRO A 762 41.27 15.77 -27.49
CA PRO A 762 40.85 15.58 -28.87
C PRO A 762 39.94 16.74 -29.31
N LEU A 763 40.28 17.33 -30.45
CA LEU A 763 39.58 18.42 -31.11
C LEU A 763 39.17 17.93 -32.49
N ASP A 764 37.87 17.86 -32.76
CA ASP A 764 37.38 17.48 -34.08
C ASP A 764 37.45 18.70 -35.02
N PRO A 765 38.30 18.68 -36.08
CA PRO A 765 38.40 19.80 -37.00
C PRO A 765 37.09 20.13 -37.73
N GLU A 766 36.10 19.24 -37.71
CA GLU A 766 34.76 19.45 -38.27
C GLU A 766 33.85 20.28 -37.36
N TYR A 767 34.23 20.51 -36.11
CA TYR A 767 33.45 21.37 -35.22
C TYR A 767 33.48 22.84 -35.66
N PRO A 768 32.41 23.61 -35.35
CA PRO A 768 32.40 25.06 -35.58
C PRO A 768 33.57 25.75 -34.87
N GLN A 769 34.14 26.79 -35.50
CA GLN A 769 35.30 27.50 -34.97
C GLN A 769 35.08 28.04 -33.55
N ASP A 770 33.91 28.60 -33.26
CA ASP A 770 33.58 29.11 -31.92
C ASP A 770 33.63 28.01 -30.84
N ARG A 771 33.24 26.77 -31.20
CA ARG A 771 33.30 25.62 -30.29
C ARG A 771 34.75 25.19 -30.04
N LEU A 772 35.57 25.16 -31.10
CA LEU A 772 36.99 24.84 -30.99
C LEU A 772 37.74 25.90 -30.18
N ALA A 773 37.48 27.18 -30.43
CA ALA A 773 38.05 28.29 -29.68
C ALA A 773 37.69 28.21 -28.20
N TYR A 774 36.41 27.91 -27.89
CA TYR A 774 35.98 27.69 -26.52
C TYR A 774 36.69 26.49 -25.87
N MET A 775 36.82 25.35 -26.55
CA MET A 775 37.50 24.17 -26.02
C MET A 775 39.00 24.45 -25.75
N VAL A 776 39.65 25.21 -26.64
CA VAL A 776 41.04 25.67 -26.45
C VAL A 776 41.16 26.53 -25.20
N GLU A 777 40.30 27.54 -25.07
CA GLU A 777 40.31 28.49 -23.95
C GLU A 777 40.01 27.78 -22.62
N ASP A 778 38.94 26.98 -22.55
CA ASP A 778 38.49 26.29 -21.35
C ASP A 778 39.48 25.19 -20.91
N SER A 779 40.09 24.48 -21.86
CA SER A 779 41.08 23.45 -21.52
C SER A 779 42.43 24.04 -21.09
N GLY A 780 42.74 25.29 -21.48
CA GLY A 780 44.04 25.91 -21.25
C GLY A 780 45.17 25.14 -21.92
N LEU A 781 44.92 24.59 -23.11
CA LEU A 781 45.91 23.79 -23.83
C LEU A 781 47.13 24.64 -24.23
N SER A 782 48.32 24.08 -24.06
CA SER A 782 49.59 24.80 -24.28
C SER A 782 50.15 24.59 -25.69
N LEU A 783 49.69 23.55 -26.37
CA LEU A 783 50.20 23.12 -27.67
C LEU A 783 49.13 22.30 -28.40
N LEU A 784 49.11 22.38 -29.73
CA LEU A 784 48.20 21.62 -30.59
C LEU A 784 48.97 20.77 -31.61
N LEU A 785 48.75 19.46 -31.60
CA LEU A 785 49.19 18.57 -32.67
C LEU A 785 48.17 18.62 -33.81
N THR A 786 48.63 18.90 -35.03
CA THR A 786 47.75 19.00 -36.21
C THR A 786 48.45 18.57 -37.51
N GLN A 787 47.79 18.77 -38.64
CA GLN A 787 48.31 18.57 -39.99
C GLN A 787 48.17 19.87 -40.79
N SER A 788 49.07 20.10 -41.74
CA SER A 788 49.16 21.38 -42.44
C SER A 788 47.89 21.79 -43.17
N HIS A 789 47.08 20.84 -43.66
CA HIS A 789 45.81 21.13 -44.34
C HIS A 789 44.66 21.49 -43.39
N LEU A 790 44.83 21.28 -42.08
CA LEU A 790 43.83 21.60 -41.06
C LEU A 790 44.10 22.93 -40.36
N HIS A 791 45.29 23.52 -40.58
CA HIS A 791 45.76 24.71 -39.87
C HIS A 791 44.76 25.87 -39.92
N ASP A 792 44.22 26.19 -41.10
CA ASP A 792 43.29 27.31 -41.30
C ASP A 792 41.92 27.13 -40.61
N ARG A 793 41.62 25.91 -40.13
CA ARG A 793 40.35 25.59 -39.47
C ARG A 793 40.45 25.63 -37.95
N LEU A 794 41.65 25.81 -37.40
CA LEU A 794 41.93 25.68 -35.98
C LEU A 794 42.19 27.04 -35.32
N PRO A 795 41.86 27.20 -34.02
CA PRO A 795 42.11 28.44 -33.29
C PRO A 795 43.61 28.73 -33.12
N ASP A 796 43.97 30.01 -32.96
CA ASP A 796 45.36 30.46 -32.85
C ASP A 796 46.02 30.02 -31.52
N VAL A 797 46.85 28.97 -31.60
CA VAL A 797 47.57 28.31 -30.51
C VAL A 797 48.91 27.82 -31.10
N PRO A 798 50.01 27.72 -30.33
CA PRO A 798 51.21 27.02 -30.79
C PRO A 798 50.89 25.64 -31.38
N MET A 799 51.20 25.42 -32.67
CA MET A 799 50.89 24.17 -33.37
C MET A 799 52.14 23.44 -33.84
N LEU A 800 52.12 22.11 -33.77
CA LEU A 800 53.07 21.23 -34.45
C LEU A 800 52.34 20.47 -35.57
N ALA A 801 52.70 20.77 -36.82
CA ALA A 801 52.18 20.09 -37.99
C ALA A 801 52.95 18.78 -38.21
N LEU A 802 52.32 17.63 -37.91
CA LEU A 802 52.95 16.31 -37.92
C LEU A 802 53.49 15.91 -39.30
N ASP A 803 52.84 16.34 -40.38
CA ASP A 803 53.19 16.05 -41.78
C ASP A 803 54.42 16.85 -42.29
N ARG A 804 54.83 17.90 -41.56
CA ARG A 804 55.99 18.75 -41.91
C ARG A 804 57.11 18.67 -40.88
N LEU A 805 56.93 17.92 -39.80
CA LEU A 805 57.86 17.84 -38.69
C LEU A 805 59.01 16.88 -39.05
N ASP A 806 60.25 17.38 -39.09
CA ASP A 806 61.41 16.49 -39.15
C ASP A 806 61.75 15.98 -37.74
N LEU A 807 61.55 14.68 -37.55
CA LEU A 807 61.80 13.95 -36.30
C LEU A 807 63.02 13.00 -36.42
N SER A 808 63.77 13.09 -37.52
CA SER A 808 64.87 12.16 -37.81
C SER A 808 66.02 12.28 -36.80
N GLY A 809 66.26 13.48 -36.25
CA GLY A 809 67.24 13.76 -35.19
C GLY A 809 66.77 13.54 -33.75
N GLU A 810 65.48 13.25 -33.52
CA GLU A 810 64.96 13.00 -32.17
C GLU A 810 65.27 11.57 -31.70
N PRO A 811 65.48 11.33 -30.39
CA PRO A 811 65.73 9.98 -29.88
C PRO A 811 64.55 9.03 -30.12
N ALA A 812 64.87 7.77 -30.47
CA ALA A 812 63.88 6.72 -30.71
C ALA A 812 63.51 5.89 -29.46
N HIS A 813 64.24 6.05 -28.35
CA HIS A 813 64.01 5.29 -27.11
C HIS A 813 62.84 5.87 -26.28
N ASP A 814 62.22 5.03 -25.45
CA ASP A 814 61.09 5.45 -24.60
C ASP A 814 61.52 6.58 -23.65
N PRO A 815 60.78 7.71 -23.57
CA PRO A 815 61.11 8.76 -22.62
C PRO A 815 60.89 8.31 -21.17
N GLU A 816 61.82 8.68 -20.29
CA GLU A 816 61.75 8.40 -18.85
C GLU A 816 61.13 9.59 -18.09
N VAL A 817 59.83 9.79 -18.27
CA VAL A 817 59.06 10.82 -17.53
C VAL A 817 58.52 10.24 -16.21
N PRO A 818 58.79 10.87 -15.05
CA PRO A 818 58.19 10.46 -13.79
C PRO A 818 56.70 10.79 -13.78
N LEU A 819 55.85 9.75 -13.81
CA LEU A 819 54.41 9.89 -13.91
C LEU A 819 53.71 9.22 -12.73
N HIS A 820 52.87 9.98 -12.03
CA HIS A 820 52.00 9.47 -10.99
C HIS A 820 50.68 8.95 -11.59
N ALA A 821 50.08 7.92 -11.01
CA ALA A 821 48.85 7.31 -11.52
C ALA A 821 47.66 8.30 -11.54
N GLN A 822 47.70 9.31 -10.67
CA GLN A 822 46.69 10.37 -10.59
C GLN A 822 46.86 11.49 -11.63
N HIS A 823 47.95 11.50 -12.40
CA HIS A 823 48.09 12.46 -13.48
C HIS A 823 47.06 12.23 -14.59
N LEU A 824 46.70 13.30 -15.27
CA LEU A 824 45.74 13.26 -16.38
C LEU A 824 46.28 12.48 -17.57
N ALA A 825 45.48 11.55 -18.09
CA ALA A 825 45.72 10.85 -19.35
C ALA A 825 45.06 11.58 -20.52
N TYR A 826 43.83 12.08 -20.33
CA TYR A 826 43.11 12.83 -21.35
C TYR A 826 42.00 13.71 -20.79
N VAL A 827 41.54 14.65 -21.62
CA VAL A 827 40.34 15.44 -21.37
C VAL A 827 39.41 15.33 -22.57
N ILE A 828 38.22 14.74 -22.40
CA ILE A 828 37.22 14.62 -23.47
C ILE A 828 36.03 15.54 -23.19
N TYR A 829 35.65 16.36 -24.17
CA TYR A 829 34.49 17.25 -24.05
C TYR A 829 33.17 16.53 -24.33
N THR A 830 32.17 16.80 -23.49
CA THR A 830 30.79 16.33 -23.67
C THR A 830 30.07 17.08 -24.79
N SER A 831 28.94 16.53 -25.27
CA SER A 831 28.12 17.13 -26.34
C SER A 831 27.45 18.46 -25.95
N GLY A 832 27.44 18.82 -24.66
CA GLY A 832 26.95 20.12 -24.19
C GLY A 832 25.41 20.25 -24.18
N SER A 833 24.67 19.21 -23.80
CA SER A 833 23.19 19.23 -23.72
C SER A 833 22.59 20.34 -22.83
N THR A 834 23.41 21.00 -22.01
CA THR A 834 23.03 22.11 -21.11
C THR A 834 23.54 23.47 -21.59
N GLY A 835 24.07 23.57 -22.82
CA GLY A 835 24.52 24.82 -23.44
C GLY A 835 26.01 24.79 -23.83
N LYS A 836 26.92 24.80 -22.84
CA LYS A 836 28.38 24.78 -23.08
C LYS A 836 28.97 23.38 -22.81
N PRO A 837 29.83 22.85 -23.70
CA PRO A 837 30.45 21.55 -23.49
C PRO A 837 31.44 21.62 -22.30
N LYS A 838 31.57 20.52 -21.56
CA LYS A 838 32.47 20.43 -20.39
C LYS A 838 33.54 19.37 -20.61
N GLY A 839 34.79 19.68 -20.30
CA GLY A 839 35.92 18.76 -20.37
C GLY A 839 35.94 17.77 -19.20
N VAL A 840 35.79 16.48 -19.48
CA VAL A 840 35.91 15.40 -18.50
C VAL A 840 37.38 14.99 -18.40
N MET A 841 37.98 15.26 -17.25
CA MET A 841 39.38 14.95 -16.95
C MET A 841 39.51 13.52 -16.46
N VAL A 842 40.22 12.67 -17.21
CA VAL A 842 40.44 11.26 -16.88
C VAL A 842 41.90 11.01 -16.57
N ARG A 843 42.16 10.36 -15.44
CA ARG A 843 43.49 10.03 -14.93
C ARG A 843 44.02 8.73 -15.53
N HIS A 844 45.34 8.56 -15.53
CA HIS A 844 45.97 7.32 -15.94
C HIS A 844 45.47 6.09 -15.17
N GLU A 845 45.27 6.20 -13.85
CA GLU A 845 44.74 5.11 -13.03
C GLU A 845 43.38 4.60 -13.52
N ALA A 846 42.46 5.51 -13.84
CA ALA A 846 41.11 5.17 -14.30
C ALA A 846 41.13 4.52 -15.69
N LEU A 847 41.94 5.06 -16.60
CA LEU A 847 42.11 4.49 -17.93
C LEU A 847 42.76 3.10 -17.86
N SER A 848 43.82 2.93 -17.08
CA SER A 848 44.51 1.66 -16.92
C SER A 848 43.62 0.60 -16.25
N HIS A 849 42.79 1.00 -15.28
CA HIS A 849 41.81 0.11 -14.65
C HIS A 849 40.77 -0.38 -15.66
N PHE A 850 40.23 0.51 -16.50
CA PHE A 850 39.30 0.15 -17.57
C PHE A 850 39.91 -0.83 -18.57
N ILE A 851 41.10 -0.53 -19.12
CA ILE A 851 41.79 -1.39 -20.09
C ILE A 851 42.11 -2.78 -19.51
N ARG A 852 42.44 -2.88 -18.22
CA ARG A 852 42.72 -4.17 -17.56
C ARG A 852 41.47 -4.99 -17.22
N SER A 853 40.32 -4.33 -17.13
CA SER A 853 39.04 -4.98 -16.84
C SER A 853 38.31 -5.51 -18.07
N MET A 854 38.70 -5.05 -19.27
CA MET A 854 38.31 -5.63 -20.56
C MET A 854 39.15 -6.86 -20.87
#